data_AF-A0A433WC89-F1
#
_entry.id   AF-A0A433WC89-F1
#
_cell.length_a   1.000
_cell.length_b   1.000
_cell.length_c   1.000
_cell.angle_alpha   90.00
_cell.angle_beta   90.00
_cell.angle_gamma   90.00
#
_symmetry.space_group_name_H-M   'P 1'
#
loop_
_entity.id
_entity.type
_entity.pdbx_description
1 polymer ?
#
loop_
_entity_poly.entity_id
_entity_poly.type
_entity_poly.pdbx_seq_one_letter_code
_entity_poly.pdbx_strand_id
1 'polypeptide(L)'
;MQSFRTELENPIVERDIIELEKKIRLFREGQIPDEKFRSLRLARGVYGQRQPGVQMVRIKLPYGKMTLQQWKRIADISDEYSTGNLHLTTRQDVQIHFVSLDKTPELWSKLELDDITIREACGNTVRNITASDRAGIDPEEPFDITPYADAAFRYFLRNPVCQDMGRKIKIAFSSSDKDTAWAFMHDFGMIPKVKEVNGKTVRGFKVLVGGGLGAQPFLAKTAFEFLEEDLLIPYIENVLRVFDRHGERASRHKARMKFLIQKIGMEEFERLVKEEYKAVKVKQVHVDAAAWPSEEPPVAGVLPEYTIQDQQKYQAWKKTNTFEQKQSGYIAAYVKVPLGNISSVTSRQLIEALRPAVADDIRVTANQGLLLKYILPENLPYVFSALEAAGYGEPGFDSVGDITACPGTDTCNLAISSSTGISAALENVIRDEFPDLIYNRDIKIKISGCMNSCGQHGIASIGFHGSSLKSAGKVLPALQVLLGGGIIGNGEGRVADKVIKVPSRRGPDVLRTLLHNYETNSQQHELFNDYYDRQGEKYFYELLKPLTDLASLKDEDFVDWGQAAQYATAIGVGECAGVVIDLVATLLLEAEEKLQLATEAFDKGAFADGIYNVYSSFVQGAKALLLGESVSCNTQTGVINDFDKHFVATGKFSFEKDFKTLVLQINEHEPSETFARQYFEQAADFYGKAQAFRQQSALVQA
;
A
#
# COMPACT_ATOMS: atom_id res chain seq x y z
N MET A 1 9.34 -31.92 -6.84
CA MET A 1 8.09 -31.29 -6.39
C MET A 1 6.96 -32.24 -6.77
N GLN A 2 6.19 -32.74 -5.79
CA GLN A 2 4.96 -33.49 -6.07
C GLN A 2 3.95 -32.47 -6.61
N SER A 3 3.29 -32.75 -7.74
CA SER A 3 2.25 -31.86 -8.26
C SER A 3 1.13 -31.79 -7.23
N PHE A 4 0.96 -30.64 -6.58
CA PHE A 4 -0.15 -30.40 -5.69
C PHE A 4 -1.45 -30.43 -6.50
N ARG A 5 -2.39 -31.31 -6.13
CA ARG A 5 -3.80 -31.14 -6.50
C ARG A 5 -4.38 -30.16 -5.49
N THR A 6 -4.78 -28.99 -5.93
CA THR A 6 -5.42 -28.00 -5.07
C THR A 6 -6.87 -28.40 -4.82
N GLU A 7 -7.29 -28.48 -3.55
CA GLU A 7 -8.71 -28.63 -3.16
C GLU A 7 -9.45 -27.28 -3.26
N LEU A 8 -9.02 -26.39 -4.15
CA LEU A 8 -9.54 -25.02 -4.25
C LEU A 8 -10.82 -24.98 -5.06
N GLU A 9 -11.83 -24.28 -4.55
CA GLU A 9 -13.12 -24.10 -5.23
C GLU A 9 -13.06 -23.03 -6.34
N ASN A 10 -12.09 -22.10 -6.29
CA ASN A 10 -11.97 -21.00 -7.25
C ASN A 10 -10.93 -21.32 -8.37
N PRO A 11 -11.37 -21.60 -9.61
CA PRO A 11 -10.48 -21.99 -10.71
C PRO A 11 -9.53 -20.87 -11.17
N ILE A 12 -9.88 -19.60 -10.90
CA ILE A 12 -9.01 -18.46 -11.24
C ILE A 12 -7.81 -18.42 -10.30
N VAL A 13 -8.03 -18.69 -9.02
CA VAL A 13 -6.98 -18.73 -7.98
C VAL A 13 -6.04 -19.90 -8.22
N GLU A 14 -6.59 -21.09 -8.48
CA GLU A 14 -5.80 -22.29 -8.84
C GLU A 14 -4.87 -21.99 -10.02
N ARG A 15 -5.37 -21.34 -11.07
CA ARG A 15 -4.55 -20.93 -12.22
C ARG A 15 -3.40 -20.01 -11.83
N ASP A 16 -3.65 -18.99 -10.99
CA ASP A 16 -2.61 -18.04 -10.57
C ASP A 16 -1.48 -18.74 -9.77
N ILE A 17 -1.84 -19.75 -8.97
CA ILE A 17 -0.92 -20.55 -8.14
C ILE A 17 -0.09 -21.48 -9.02
N ILE A 18 -0.72 -22.22 -9.94
CA ILE A 18 -0.04 -23.08 -10.91
C ILE A 18 0.92 -22.26 -11.78
N GLU A 19 0.50 -21.07 -12.20
CA GLU A 19 1.36 -20.18 -12.97
C GLU A 19 2.57 -19.74 -12.15
N LEU A 20 2.39 -19.39 -10.86
CA LEU A 20 3.50 -19.04 -9.98
C LEU A 20 4.48 -20.21 -9.83
N GLU A 21 4.00 -21.42 -9.57
CA GLU A 21 4.83 -22.63 -9.48
C GLU A 21 5.63 -22.87 -10.77
N LYS A 22 4.95 -22.84 -11.92
CA LYS A 22 5.59 -23.01 -13.23
C LYS A 22 6.69 -21.98 -13.45
N LYS A 23 6.44 -20.71 -13.11
CA LYS A 23 7.41 -19.62 -13.32
C LYS A 23 8.56 -19.69 -12.32
N ILE A 24 8.33 -20.15 -11.08
CA ILE A 24 9.41 -20.46 -10.13
C ILE A 24 10.32 -21.54 -10.73
N ARG A 25 9.76 -22.64 -11.26
CA ARG A 25 10.55 -23.71 -11.88
C ARG A 25 11.40 -23.20 -13.04
N LEU A 26 10.79 -22.48 -13.98
CA LEU A 26 11.49 -21.90 -15.13
C LEU A 26 12.61 -20.93 -14.70
N PHE A 27 12.39 -20.16 -13.63
CA PHE A 27 13.41 -19.30 -13.04
C PHE A 27 14.59 -20.10 -12.48
N ARG A 28 14.32 -21.16 -11.72
CA ARG A 28 15.36 -22.06 -11.19
C ARG A 28 16.18 -22.74 -12.28
N GLU A 29 15.55 -23.04 -13.41
CA GLU A 29 16.17 -23.63 -14.59
C GLU A 29 16.91 -22.62 -15.48
N GLY A 30 16.90 -21.32 -15.13
CA GLY A 30 17.55 -20.26 -15.91
C GLY A 30 16.85 -19.93 -17.23
N GLN A 31 15.61 -20.38 -17.42
CA GLN A 31 14.84 -20.19 -18.66
C GLN A 31 14.04 -18.88 -18.68
N ILE A 32 14.05 -18.14 -17.58
CA ILE A 32 13.21 -16.96 -17.40
C ILE A 32 14.05 -15.85 -16.75
N PRO A 33 14.15 -14.64 -17.34
CA PRO A 33 14.96 -13.57 -16.78
C PRO A 33 14.48 -13.11 -15.39
N ASP A 34 15.42 -12.73 -14.53
CA ASP A 34 15.18 -12.25 -13.17
C ASP A 34 14.12 -11.15 -13.10
N GLU A 35 14.13 -10.17 -14.01
CA GLU A 35 13.17 -9.07 -13.99
C GLU A 35 11.74 -9.54 -14.30
N LYS A 36 11.57 -10.40 -15.32
CA LYS A 36 10.25 -10.94 -15.68
C LYS A 36 9.69 -11.76 -14.53
N PHE A 37 10.53 -12.62 -13.93
CA PHE A 37 10.13 -13.39 -12.76
C PHE A 37 9.77 -12.49 -11.57
N ARG A 38 10.61 -11.48 -11.30
CA ARG A 38 10.39 -10.53 -10.21
C ARG A 38 9.10 -9.76 -10.37
N SER A 39 8.78 -9.24 -11.56
CA SER A 39 7.50 -8.55 -11.82
C SER A 39 6.32 -9.48 -11.50
N LEU A 40 6.39 -10.73 -11.98
CA LEU A 40 5.36 -11.75 -11.79
C LEU A 40 5.11 -12.10 -10.32
N ARG A 41 6.18 -12.38 -9.55
CA ARG A 41 6.06 -12.74 -8.14
C ARG A 41 5.66 -11.56 -7.25
N LEU A 42 6.10 -10.34 -7.61
CA LEU A 42 5.68 -9.13 -6.91
C LEU A 42 4.17 -8.89 -7.04
N ALA A 43 3.61 -9.11 -8.22
CA ALA A 43 2.16 -9.05 -8.44
C ALA A 43 1.39 -10.15 -7.68
N ARG A 44 2.08 -11.09 -7.04
CA ARG A 44 1.56 -12.17 -6.18
C ARG A 44 2.05 -12.03 -4.74
N GLY A 45 2.40 -10.82 -4.31
CA GLY A 45 2.73 -10.54 -2.91
C GLY A 45 4.07 -11.08 -2.42
N VAL A 46 4.87 -11.73 -3.27
CA VAL A 46 6.17 -12.31 -2.92
C VAL A 46 7.30 -11.31 -3.23
N TYR A 47 7.92 -10.80 -2.18
CA TYR A 47 8.96 -9.76 -2.23
C TYR A 47 10.25 -10.30 -1.62
N GLY A 48 11.40 -10.11 -2.27
CA GLY A 48 12.69 -10.50 -1.73
C GLY A 48 13.14 -9.53 -0.65
N GLN A 49 13.69 -10.09 0.40
CA GLN A 49 14.13 -9.35 1.58
C GLN A 49 15.66 -9.18 1.60
N ARG A 50 16.16 -8.53 2.65
CA ARG A 50 17.59 -8.26 2.86
C ARG A 50 18.43 -9.53 2.93
N GLN A 51 17.87 -10.59 3.48
CA GLN A 51 18.53 -11.88 3.61
C GLN A 51 18.38 -12.70 2.30
N PRO A 52 19.47 -13.27 1.78
CA PRO A 52 19.44 -14.02 0.52
C PRO A 52 18.66 -15.33 0.66
N GLY A 53 18.05 -15.78 -0.44
CA GLY A 53 17.37 -17.07 -0.53
C GLY A 53 15.96 -17.14 0.06
N VAL A 54 15.51 -16.07 0.75
CA VAL A 54 14.20 -16.01 1.40
C VAL A 54 13.39 -14.78 0.96
N GLN A 55 12.09 -14.82 1.20
CA GLN A 55 11.12 -13.82 0.76
C GLN A 55 10.26 -13.33 1.93
N MET A 56 9.83 -12.07 1.85
CA MET A 56 8.66 -11.56 2.52
C MET A 56 7.42 -11.86 1.68
N VAL A 57 6.38 -12.38 2.31
CA VAL A 57 5.06 -12.53 1.69
C VAL A 57 4.11 -11.54 2.34
N ARG A 58 3.45 -10.72 1.52
CA ARG A 58 2.41 -9.81 1.96
C ARG A 58 1.04 -10.39 1.67
N ILE A 59 0.25 -10.50 2.74
CA ILE A 59 -1.13 -10.98 2.74
C ILE A 59 -2.04 -9.77 2.65
N LYS A 60 -2.87 -9.71 1.60
CA LYS A 60 -3.75 -8.58 1.31
C LYS A 60 -5.03 -8.73 2.13
N LEU A 61 -5.31 -7.75 3.00
CA LEU A 61 -6.52 -7.71 3.82
C LEU A 61 -7.33 -6.46 3.46
N PRO A 62 -8.26 -6.56 2.48
CA PRO A 62 -9.11 -5.44 2.08
C PRO A 62 -9.69 -4.72 3.29
N TYR A 63 -9.58 -3.38 3.31
CA TYR A 63 -10.08 -2.50 4.38
C TYR A 63 -9.67 -2.94 5.80
N GLY A 64 -8.56 -3.65 5.90
CA GLY A 64 -7.97 -4.18 7.12
C GLY A 64 -8.75 -5.31 7.80
N LYS A 65 -9.84 -5.82 7.21
CA LYS A 65 -10.69 -6.83 7.84
C LYS A 65 -10.05 -8.21 7.78
N MET A 66 -10.17 -8.92 8.89
CA MET A 66 -10.02 -10.37 8.94
C MET A 66 -10.99 -10.95 9.99
N THR A 67 -11.46 -12.17 9.75
CA THR A 67 -12.13 -12.97 10.79
C THR A 67 -11.09 -13.56 11.75
N LEU A 68 -11.53 -14.03 12.91
CA LEU A 68 -10.74 -14.82 13.86
C LEU A 68 -10.19 -16.09 13.21
N GLN A 69 -10.97 -16.73 12.33
CA GLN A 69 -10.52 -17.89 11.57
C GLN A 69 -9.42 -17.53 10.56
N GLN A 70 -9.55 -16.40 9.85
CA GLN A 70 -8.51 -15.90 8.96
C GLN A 70 -7.24 -15.52 9.73
N TRP A 71 -7.37 -14.87 10.89
CA TRP A 71 -6.23 -14.58 11.76
C TRP A 71 -5.52 -15.86 12.21
N LYS A 72 -6.29 -16.89 12.61
CA LYS A 72 -5.73 -18.21 12.95
C LYS A 72 -5.00 -18.83 11.75
N ARG A 73 -5.59 -18.79 10.55
CA ARG A 73 -4.95 -19.30 9.33
C ARG A 73 -3.60 -18.64 9.09
N ILE A 74 -3.54 -17.30 9.20
CA ILE A 74 -2.28 -16.56 9.00
C ILE A 74 -1.24 -16.96 10.07
N ALA A 75 -1.66 -17.21 11.31
CA ALA A 75 -0.77 -17.68 12.36
C ALA A 75 -0.20 -19.08 12.06
N ASP A 76 -1.06 -20.01 11.64
CA ASP A 76 -0.65 -21.38 11.28
C ASP A 76 0.30 -21.37 10.06
N ILE A 77 0.03 -20.51 9.07
CA ILE A 77 0.91 -20.29 7.93
C ILE A 77 2.27 -19.71 8.34
N SER A 78 2.29 -18.78 9.30
CA SER A 78 3.54 -18.18 9.75
C SER A 78 4.45 -19.19 10.46
N ASP A 79 3.87 -20.16 11.18
CA ASP A 79 4.66 -21.23 11.83
C ASP A 79 5.24 -22.22 10.82
N GLU A 80 4.45 -22.60 9.81
CA GLU A 80 4.85 -23.65 8.87
C GLU A 80 5.85 -23.15 7.81
N TYR A 81 5.69 -21.89 7.36
CA TYR A 81 6.44 -21.36 6.22
C TYR A 81 7.36 -20.19 6.54
N SER A 82 7.32 -19.66 7.76
CA SER A 82 7.99 -18.43 8.18
C SER A 82 8.59 -18.63 9.59
N THR A 83 8.64 -17.57 10.40
CA THR A 83 9.27 -17.49 11.72
C THR A 83 8.26 -17.48 12.87
N GLY A 84 6.97 -17.70 12.60
CA GLY A 84 5.92 -17.56 13.60
C GLY A 84 5.63 -16.10 14.02
N ASN A 85 6.12 -15.10 13.29
CA ASN A 85 5.78 -13.69 13.53
C ASN A 85 4.84 -13.16 12.44
N LEU A 86 3.85 -12.35 12.82
CA LEU A 86 2.94 -11.62 11.95
C LEU A 86 3.23 -10.13 12.11
N HIS A 87 3.54 -9.46 11.00
CA HIS A 87 3.81 -8.03 11.00
C HIS A 87 2.65 -7.24 10.39
N LEU A 88 1.89 -6.54 11.23
CA LEU A 88 0.82 -5.61 10.88
C LEU A 88 1.41 -4.36 10.21
N THR A 89 0.79 -3.93 9.11
CA THR A 89 1.38 -2.90 8.25
C THR A 89 0.58 -1.61 8.25
N THR A 90 1.24 -0.52 7.87
CA THR A 90 0.60 0.81 7.67
C THR A 90 -0.38 0.87 6.50
N ARG A 91 -0.62 -0.27 5.81
CA ARG A 91 -1.66 -0.45 4.80
C ARG A 91 -2.66 -1.54 5.19
N GLN A 92 -2.73 -1.86 6.48
CA GLN A 92 -3.69 -2.81 7.06
C GLN A 92 -3.55 -4.25 6.55
N ASP A 93 -2.44 -4.56 5.86
CA ASP A 93 -2.05 -5.92 5.49
C ASP A 93 -1.28 -6.60 6.63
N VAL A 94 -1.05 -7.91 6.49
CA VAL A 94 -0.09 -8.68 7.30
C VAL A 94 1.10 -9.08 6.42
N GLN A 95 2.32 -9.01 6.97
CA GLN A 95 3.53 -9.55 6.37
C GLN A 95 4.10 -10.70 7.20
N ILE A 96 4.54 -11.73 6.52
CA ILE A 96 5.38 -12.80 7.06
C ILE A 96 6.72 -12.80 6.32
N HIS A 97 7.79 -13.19 6.99
CA HIS A 97 9.17 -13.03 6.50
C HIS A 97 9.92 -14.36 6.54
N PHE A 98 11.06 -14.43 5.85
CA PHE A 98 11.91 -15.62 5.77
C PHE A 98 11.25 -16.82 5.07
N VAL A 99 10.29 -16.57 4.19
CA VAL A 99 9.58 -17.60 3.44
C VAL A 99 10.44 -18.14 2.30
N SER A 100 10.52 -19.46 2.17
CA SER A 100 11.15 -20.09 0.99
C SER A 100 10.34 -19.79 -0.27
N LEU A 101 11.02 -19.30 -1.32
CA LEU A 101 10.38 -19.01 -2.61
C LEU A 101 9.63 -20.23 -3.16
N ASP A 102 10.22 -21.41 -3.07
CA ASP A 102 9.68 -22.65 -3.65
C ASP A 102 8.43 -23.15 -2.91
N LYS A 103 8.20 -22.70 -1.67
CA LYS A 103 7.00 -23.02 -0.89
C LYS A 103 5.86 -22.00 -1.06
N THR A 104 6.08 -20.89 -1.78
CA THR A 104 5.05 -19.85 -1.92
C THR A 104 3.75 -20.31 -2.61
N PRO A 105 3.75 -21.25 -3.59
CA PRO A 105 2.49 -21.75 -4.17
C PRO A 105 1.65 -22.54 -3.16
N GLU A 106 2.28 -23.40 -2.38
CA GLU A 106 1.62 -24.20 -1.34
C GLU A 106 1.06 -23.31 -0.22
N LEU A 107 1.88 -22.35 0.24
CA LEU A 107 1.48 -21.34 1.21
C LEU A 107 0.23 -20.59 0.73
N TRP A 108 0.24 -20.13 -0.51
CA TRP A 108 -0.89 -19.41 -1.08
C TRP A 108 -2.14 -20.30 -1.16
N SER A 109 -1.99 -21.55 -1.58
CA SER A 109 -3.10 -22.50 -1.62
C SER A 109 -3.77 -22.67 -0.26
N LYS A 110 -3.00 -22.72 0.83
CA LYS A 110 -3.56 -22.84 2.18
C LYS A 110 -4.21 -21.57 2.70
N LEU A 111 -3.72 -20.39 2.32
CA LEU A 111 -4.37 -19.11 2.65
C LEU A 111 -5.75 -19.01 1.99
N GLU A 112 -5.87 -19.45 0.74
CA GLU A 112 -7.11 -19.37 -0.05
C GLU A 112 -8.21 -20.33 0.47
N LEU A 113 -7.90 -21.26 1.38
CA LEU A 113 -8.91 -22.08 2.07
C LEU A 113 -9.84 -21.27 2.98
N ASP A 114 -9.45 -20.06 3.38
CA ASP A 114 -10.28 -19.12 4.15
C ASP A 114 -10.44 -17.77 3.40
N ASP A 115 -10.43 -17.80 2.06
CA ASP A 115 -10.57 -16.64 1.16
C ASP A 115 -9.50 -15.54 1.37
N ILE A 116 -8.29 -15.91 1.78
CA ILE A 116 -7.18 -14.98 1.99
C ILE A 116 -6.27 -14.95 0.77
N THR A 117 -6.09 -13.77 0.18
CA THR A 117 -5.28 -13.61 -1.03
C THR A 117 -3.97 -12.86 -0.81
N ILE A 118 -2.95 -13.20 -1.61
CA ILE A 118 -1.68 -12.45 -1.73
C ILE A 118 -1.59 -11.70 -3.08
N ARG A 119 -2.60 -11.86 -3.94
CA ARG A 119 -2.64 -11.28 -5.28
C ARG A 119 -2.66 -9.75 -5.18
N GLU A 120 -1.77 -9.11 -5.93
CA GLU A 120 -1.62 -7.65 -6.04
C GLU A 120 -1.30 -6.91 -4.71
N ALA A 121 -0.86 -7.64 -3.68
CA ALA A 121 -0.37 -7.02 -2.45
C ALA A 121 0.92 -6.19 -2.70
N CYS A 122 1.70 -6.59 -3.70
CA CYS A 122 2.91 -5.93 -4.18
C CYS A 122 2.86 -5.65 -5.69
N GLY A 123 3.98 -5.23 -6.31
CA GLY A 123 4.03 -4.96 -7.76
C GLY A 123 3.55 -3.56 -8.17
N ASN A 124 3.43 -3.36 -9.49
CA ASN A 124 2.87 -2.17 -10.12
C ASN A 124 1.38 -2.36 -10.41
N THR A 125 0.64 -2.61 -9.34
CA THR A 125 -0.79 -2.94 -9.35
C THR A 125 -1.54 -2.01 -8.39
N VAL A 126 -2.87 -2.18 -8.31
CA VAL A 126 -3.66 -1.61 -7.23
C VAL A 126 -3.35 -2.40 -5.96
N ARG A 127 -2.78 -1.72 -4.96
CA ARG A 127 -2.41 -2.32 -3.67
C ARG A 127 -3.67 -2.58 -2.83
N ASN A 128 -3.47 -2.94 -1.56
CA ASN A 128 -4.58 -3.02 -0.63
C ASN A 128 -5.41 -1.73 -0.62
N ILE A 129 -6.74 -1.91 -0.69
CA ILE A 129 -7.73 -0.85 -0.51
C ILE A 129 -7.82 -0.64 0.99
N THR A 130 -7.33 0.49 1.48
CA THR A 130 -7.36 0.79 2.92
C THR A 130 -8.65 1.51 3.28
N ALA A 131 -9.08 1.38 4.53
CA ALA A 131 -10.25 2.04 5.07
C ALA A 131 -9.99 2.52 6.50
N SER A 132 -10.76 3.51 6.97
CA SER A 132 -10.86 3.78 8.39
C SER A 132 -11.24 2.49 9.12
N ASP A 133 -10.45 2.08 10.12
CA ASP A 133 -10.70 0.87 10.90
C ASP A 133 -12.07 0.89 11.60
N ARG A 134 -12.58 2.09 11.90
CA ARG A 134 -13.92 2.31 12.48
C ARG A 134 -15.07 2.23 11.49
N ALA A 135 -14.84 2.01 10.19
CA ALA A 135 -15.92 1.90 9.22
C ALA A 135 -16.99 0.88 9.68
N GLY A 136 -18.26 1.29 9.60
CA GLY A 136 -19.42 0.53 10.05
C GLY A 136 -19.82 0.78 11.50
N ILE A 137 -18.93 1.32 12.34
CA ILE A 137 -19.15 1.52 13.78
C ILE A 137 -18.82 2.94 14.26
N ASP A 138 -18.31 3.80 13.37
CA ASP A 138 -17.93 5.18 13.66
C ASP A 138 -19.19 6.02 13.97
N PRO A 139 -19.30 6.65 15.15
CA PRO A 139 -20.41 7.54 15.48
C PRO A 139 -20.59 8.72 14.53
N GLU A 140 -19.54 9.11 13.79
CA GLU A 140 -19.53 10.29 12.92
C GLU A 140 -19.59 9.95 11.43
N GLU A 141 -19.71 8.67 11.04
CA GLU A 141 -19.79 8.31 9.63
C GLU A 141 -21.17 8.65 9.03
N PRO A 142 -21.24 9.34 7.88
CA PRO A 142 -22.51 9.57 7.18
C PRO A 142 -23.20 8.27 6.73
N PHE A 143 -22.41 7.28 6.33
CA PHE A 143 -22.82 5.92 6.00
C PHE A 143 -21.60 4.99 6.05
N ASP A 144 -21.82 3.68 6.19
CA ASP A 144 -20.72 2.70 6.20
C ASP A 144 -20.08 2.59 4.81
N ILE A 145 -18.77 2.83 4.75
CA ILE A 145 -17.99 2.78 3.51
C ILE A 145 -17.47 1.36 3.16
N THR A 146 -17.62 0.40 4.06
CA THR A 146 -17.10 -0.98 3.89
C THR A 146 -17.61 -1.65 2.60
N PRO A 147 -18.91 -1.58 2.23
CA PRO A 147 -19.40 -2.16 0.99
C PRO A 147 -18.74 -1.58 -0.26
N TYR A 148 -18.43 -0.28 -0.25
CA TYR A 148 -17.81 0.42 -1.38
C TYR A 148 -16.31 0.10 -1.49
N ALA A 149 -15.62 0.01 -0.36
CA ALA A 149 -14.22 -0.43 -0.32
C ALA A 149 -14.07 -1.88 -0.81
N ASP A 150 -15.01 -2.75 -0.45
CA ASP A 150 -15.07 -4.14 -0.93
C ASP A 150 -15.39 -4.23 -2.42
N ALA A 151 -16.39 -3.49 -2.89
CA ALA A 151 -16.71 -3.42 -4.32
C ALA A 151 -15.52 -2.93 -5.14
N ALA A 152 -14.81 -1.89 -4.69
CA ALA A 152 -13.59 -1.42 -5.34
C ALA A 152 -12.48 -2.47 -5.34
N PHE A 153 -12.26 -3.17 -4.22
CA PHE A 153 -11.29 -4.26 -4.15
C PHE A 153 -11.61 -5.36 -5.17
N ARG A 154 -12.86 -5.86 -5.19
CA ARG A 154 -13.29 -6.93 -6.11
C ARG A 154 -13.21 -6.50 -7.57
N TYR A 155 -13.56 -5.25 -7.87
CA TYR A 155 -13.55 -4.73 -9.24
C TYR A 155 -12.14 -4.60 -9.83
N PHE A 156 -11.18 -4.15 -9.02
CA PHE A 156 -9.80 -3.93 -9.50
C PHE A 156 -8.89 -5.15 -9.35
N LEU A 157 -9.24 -6.12 -8.50
CA LEU A 157 -8.50 -7.37 -8.37
C LEU A 157 -8.55 -8.16 -9.67
N ARG A 158 -7.37 -8.47 -10.24
CA ARG A 158 -7.20 -9.17 -11.53
C ARG A 158 -7.74 -8.42 -12.75
N ASN A 159 -8.12 -7.15 -12.58
CA ASN A 159 -8.52 -6.30 -13.70
C ASN A 159 -7.31 -6.10 -14.64
N PRO A 160 -7.45 -6.30 -15.97
CA PRO A 160 -6.34 -6.19 -16.92
C PRO A 160 -5.59 -4.86 -16.86
N VAL A 161 -6.29 -3.74 -16.60
CA VAL A 161 -5.71 -2.40 -16.44
C VAL A 161 -4.73 -2.34 -15.26
N CYS A 162 -4.98 -3.15 -14.25
CA CYS A 162 -4.25 -3.13 -12.99
C CYS A 162 -3.05 -4.08 -12.94
N GLN A 163 -2.74 -4.81 -14.03
CA GLN A 163 -1.74 -5.88 -14.00
C GLN A 163 -0.29 -5.42 -14.27
N ASP A 164 -0.09 -4.30 -14.96
CA ASP A 164 1.26 -3.77 -15.27
C ASP A 164 1.26 -2.24 -15.44
N MET A 165 0.80 -1.52 -14.42
CA MET A 165 0.79 -0.06 -14.44
C MET A 165 2.21 0.52 -14.37
N GLY A 166 2.37 1.83 -14.64
CA GLY A 166 3.67 2.49 -14.53
C GLY A 166 4.27 2.40 -13.11
N ARG A 167 3.43 2.41 -12.08
CA ARG A 167 3.82 2.19 -10.69
C ARG A 167 2.64 1.77 -9.82
N LYS A 168 2.91 1.35 -8.58
CA LYS A 168 1.88 1.02 -7.57
C LYS A 168 0.84 2.15 -7.42
N ILE A 169 -0.42 1.74 -7.29
CA ILE A 169 -1.55 2.60 -6.94
C ILE A 169 -2.07 2.24 -5.55
N LYS A 170 -2.42 3.25 -4.76
CA LYS A 170 -2.98 3.11 -3.41
C LYS A 170 -4.29 3.87 -3.32
N ILE A 171 -5.31 3.19 -2.82
CA ILE A 171 -6.67 3.72 -2.64
C ILE A 171 -7.01 3.67 -1.15
N ALA A 172 -7.70 4.70 -0.63
CA ALA A 172 -8.14 4.76 0.75
C ALA A 172 -9.57 5.35 0.89
N PHE A 173 -10.37 4.77 1.78
CA PHE A 173 -11.72 5.21 2.14
C PHE A 173 -11.75 5.67 3.60
N SER A 174 -12.02 6.95 3.86
CA SER A 174 -12.31 7.43 5.22
C SER A 174 -13.76 7.12 5.60
N SER A 175 -14.04 6.90 6.89
CA SER A 175 -15.42 6.81 7.42
C SER A 175 -16.09 8.17 7.58
N SER A 176 -15.33 9.24 7.81
CA SER A 176 -15.88 10.56 8.12
C SER A 176 -14.93 11.71 7.75
N ASP A 177 -15.37 12.94 8.00
CA ASP A 177 -14.60 14.18 7.80
C ASP A 177 -13.37 14.28 8.70
N LYS A 178 -13.21 13.41 9.70
CA LYS A 178 -11.94 13.30 10.45
C LYS A 178 -10.79 12.72 9.63
N ASP A 179 -11.08 12.12 8.47
CA ASP A 179 -10.09 11.55 7.56
C ASP A 179 -9.08 10.59 8.23
N THR A 180 -9.58 9.62 8.99
CA THR A 180 -8.74 8.66 9.72
C THR A 180 -8.05 7.64 8.81
N ALA A 181 -8.45 7.56 7.52
CA ALA A 181 -7.77 6.80 6.49
C ALA A 181 -6.66 7.58 5.79
N TRP A 182 -6.49 8.88 6.11
CA TRP A 182 -5.47 9.77 5.56
C TRP A 182 -5.55 9.84 4.02
N ALA A 183 -6.76 10.10 3.51
CA ALA A 183 -7.12 10.09 2.10
C ALA A 183 -6.15 10.94 1.25
N PHE A 184 -5.69 12.08 1.79
CA PHE A 184 -4.80 13.02 1.11
C PHE A 184 -3.41 12.47 0.72
N MET A 185 -2.94 11.37 1.31
CA MET A 185 -1.61 10.80 0.98
C MET A 185 -1.65 9.63 -0.01
N HIS A 186 -2.82 9.31 -0.54
CA HIS A 186 -3.07 8.17 -1.42
C HIS A 186 -3.18 8.60 -2.89
N ASP A 187 -2.99 7.65 -3.82
CA ASP A 187 -3.24 7.95 -5.24
C ASP A 187 -4.73 8.27 -5.43
N PHE A 188 -5.63 7.61 -4.69
CA PHE A 188 -7.04 7.97 -4.53
C PHE A 188 -7.44 8.02 -3.06
N GLY A 189 -8.20 9.05 -2.70
CA GLY A 189 -8.79 9.20 -1.38
C GLY A 189 -10.29 9.48 -1.47
N MET A 190 -11.10 8.77 -0.69
CA MET A 190 -12.56 8.86 -0.71
C MET A 190 -13.07 9.20 0.67
N ILE A 191 -13.92 10.22 0.78
CA ILE A 191 -14.54 10.64 2.04
C ILE A 191 -16.06 10.71 1.83
N PRO A 192 -16.87 9.98 2.59
CA PRO A 192 -18.32 9.89 2.37
C PRO A 192 -18.98 11.24 2.59
N LYS A 193 -19.93 11.56 1.71
CA LYS A 193 -20.72 12.78 1.74
C LYS A 193 -22.18 12.44 1.44
N VAL A 194 -23.09 13.23 2.01
CA VAL A 194 -24.52 13.15 1.73
C VAL A 194 -25.02 14.50 1.24
N LYS A 195 -25.97 14.49 0.30
CA LYS A 195 -26.67 15.68 -0.20
C LYS A 195 -28.17 15.42 -0.23
N GLU A 196 -28.95 16.46 0.02
CA GLU A 196 -30.40 16.43 -0.21
C GLU A 196 -30.69 16.92 -1.63
N VAL A 197 -31.31 16.07 -2.46
CA VAL A 197 -31.71 16.40 -3.84
C VAL A 197 -33.18 16.04 -4.00
N ASN A 198 -34.04 17.03 -4.28
CA ASN A 198 -35.49 16.84 -4.43
C ASN A 198 -36.14 16.10 -3.25
N GLY A 199 -35.67 16.36 -2.02
CA GLY A 199 -36.17 15.72 -0.79
C GLY A 199 -35.73 14.27 -0.60
N LYS A 200 -34.73 13.81 -1.36
CA LYS A 200 -34.08 12.51 -1.18
C LYS A 200 -32.61 12.70 -0.80
N THR A 201 -32.16 11.95 0.20
CA THR A 201 -30.75 11.83 0.54
C THR A 201 -30.02 11.04 -0.55
N VAL A 202 -29.05 11.68 -1.20
CA VAL A 202 -28.14 11.09 -2.19
C VAL A 202 -26.76 10.92 -1.56
N ARG A 203 -26.21 9.71 -1.66
CA ARG A 203 -24.87 9.38 -1.18
C ARG A 203 -23.82 9.63 -2.26
N GLY A 204 -22.64 10.02 -1.82
CA GLY A 204 -21.50 10.22 -2.69
C GLY A 204 -20.23 10.38 -1.88
N PHE A 205 -19.16 10.78 -2.56
CA PHE A 205 -17.84 10.94 -1.97
C PHE A 205 -17.18 12.24 -2.40
N LYS A 206 -16.49 12.91 -1.48
CA LYS A 206 -15.38 13.77 -1.86
C LYS A 206 -14.25 12.85 -2.35
N VAL A 207 -13.70 13.16 -3.53
CA VAL A 207 -12.69 12.34 -4.21
C VAL A 207 -11.42 13.15 -4.40
N LEU A 208 -10.31 12.59 -3.91
CA LEU A 208 -8.96 13.15 -4.01
C LEU A 208 -8.12 12.26 -4.93
N VAL A 209 -7.24 12.87 -5.72
CA VAL A 209 -6.34 12.16 -6.64
C VAL A 209 -4.90 12.67 -6.57
N GLY A 210 -3.93 11.77 -6.71
CA GLY A 210 -2.53 12.14 -6.95
C GLY A 210 -1.68 12.41 -5.72
N GLY A 211 -2.02 11.84 -4.56
CA GLY A 211 -1.21 11.92 -3.35
C GLY A 211 -0.06 10.90 -3.32
N GLY A 212 0.87 11.10 -2.38
CA GLY A 212 1.88 10.11 -2.07
C GLY A 212 3.09 10.68 -1.36
N LEU A 213 3.54 9.99 -0.32
CA LEU A 213 4.73 10.35 0.47
C LEU A 213 6.03 10.11 -0.33
N GLY A 214 6.64 8.93 -0.24
CA GLY A 214 7.96 8.70 -0.88
C GLY A 214 9.01 9.69 -0.39
N ALA A 215 10.09 9.88 -1.16
CA ALA A 215 11.18 10.79 -0.79
C ALA A 215 10.79 12.29 -0.82
N GLN A 216 9.80 12.63 -1.64
CA GLN A 216 9.22 13.97 -1.78
C GLN A 216 7.70 13.85 -1.67
N PRO A 217 7.10 14.18 -0.52
CA PRO A 217 5.65 14.08 -0.32
C PRO A 217 4.86 15.03 -1.21
N PHE A 218 3.72 14.56 -1.73
CA PHE A 218 2.69 15.36 -2.40
C PHE A 218 1.35 15.02 -1.76
N LEU A 219 0.55 16.05 -1.52
CA LEU A 219 -0.84 15.91 -1.10
C LEU A 219 -1.71 15.71 -2.34
N ALA A 220 -2.71 14.84 -2.24
CA ALA A 220 -3.70 14.62 -3.27
C ALA A 220 -4.53 15.89 -3.48
N LYS A 221 -5.00 16.09 -4.71
CA LYS A 221 -5.84 17.23 -5.09
C LYS A 221 -7.30 16.78 -5.14
N THR A 222 -8.23 17.64 -4.75
CA THR A 222 -9.66 17.35 -4.91
C THR A 222 -10.00 17.29 -6.40
N ALA A 223 -10.52 16.15 -6.85
CA ALA A 223 -11.16 16.00 -8.16
C ALA A 223 -12.66 16.33 -8.07
N PHE A 224 -13.32 15.88 -7.00
CA PHE A 224 -14.73 16.16 -6.74
C PHE A 224 -14.94 16.47 -5.27
N GLU A 225 -15.66 17.55 -4.96
CA GLU A 225 -16.21 17.74 -3.61
C GLU A 225 -17.38 16.79 -3.33
N PHE A 226 -18.03 16.30 -4.39
CA PHE A 226 -19.07 15.27 -4.32
C PHE A 226 -19.20 14.57 -5.67
N LEU A 227 -18.93 13.28 -5.69
CA LEU A 227 -19.20 12.35 -6.79
C LEU A 227 -20.23 11.33 -6.29
N GLU A 228 -21.34 11.15 -7.01
CA GLU A 228 -22.34 10.13 -6.67
C GLU A 228 -21.71 8.73 -6.61
N GLU A 229 -22.16 7.93 -5.66
CA GLU A 229 -21.52 6.67 -5.30
C GLU A 229 -21.38 5.68 -6.48
N ASP A 230 -22.40 5.59 -7.34
CA ASP A 230 -22.41 4.66 -8.47
C ASP A 230 -21.39 5.05 -9.56
N LEU A 231 -20.94 6.31 -9.60
CA LEU A 231 -19.95 6.81 -10.56
C LEU A 231 -18.51 6.62 -10.08
N LEU A 232 -18.31 6.22 -8.82
CA LEU A 232 -16.98 6.18 -8.19
C LEU A 232 -16.03 5.18 -8.86
N ILE A 233 -16.42 3.92 -8.96
CA ILE A 233 -15.57 2.86 -9.52
C ILE A 233 -15.24 3.11 -11.01
N PRO A 234 -16.22 3.50 -11.87
CA PRO A 234 -15.94 3.90 -13.25
C PRO A 234 -14.95 5.08 -13.33
N TYR A 235 -15.09 6.09 -12.47
CA TYR A 235 -14.14 7.21 -12.43
C TYR A 235 -12.72 6.74 -12.08
N ILE A 236 -12.58 5.87 -11.08
CA ILE A 236 -11.26 5.30 -10.73
C ILE A 236 -10.66 4.57 -11.94
N GLU A 237 -11.43 3.73 -12.65
CA GLU A 237 -10.91 3.03 -13.84
C GLU A 237 -10.45 4.00 -14.94
N ASN A 238 -11.22 5.06 -15.22
CA ASN A 238 -10.82 6.10 -16.18
C ASN A 238 -9.47 6.71 -15.78
N VAL A 239 -9.30 7.08 -14.52
CA VAL A 239 -8.03 7.62 -14.01
C VAL A 239 -6.89 6.61 -14.13
N LEU A 240 -7.13 5.33 -13.82
CA LEU A 240 -6.12 4.28 -13.96
C LEU A 240 -5.67 4.12 -15.40
N ARG A 241 -6.58 4.18 -16.38
CA ARG A 241 -6.25 4.13 -17.82
C ARG A 241 -5.39 5.33 -18.24
N VAL A 242 -5.71 6.54 -17.79
CA VAL A 242 -4.87 7.73 -18.03
C VAL A 242 -3.47 7.53 -17.44
N PHE A 243 -3.39 7.07 -16.18
CA PHE A 243 -2.11 6.82 -15.55
C PHE A 243 -1.30 5.73 -16.26
N ASP A 244 -1.95 4.67 -16.72
CA ASP A 244 -1.30 3.58 -17.44
C ASP A 244 -0.66 4.04 -18.76
N ARG A 245 -1.39 4.88 -19.49
CA ARG A 245 -0.99 5.40 -20.82
C ARG A 245 0.06 6.49 -20.77
N HIS A 246 -0.14 7.46 -19.87
CA HIS A 246 0.67 8.67 -19.79
C HIS A 246 1.72 8.62 -18.68
N GLY A 247 1.64 7.64 -17.78
CA GLY A 247 2.59 7.47 -16.68
C GLY A 247 4.00 7.18 -17.16
N GLU A 248 4.97 7.76 -16.45
CA GLU A 248 6.40 7.55 -16.64
C GLU A 248 6.78 6.09 -16.32
N ARG A 249 7.49 5.41 -17.24
CA ARG A 249 7.95 4.02 -17.05
C ARG A 249 9.46 3.87 -17.11
N ALA A 250 10.21 4.88 -17.57
CA ALA A 250 11.67 4.82 -17.62
C ALA A 250 12.30 5.16 -16.26
N SER A 251 11.85 6.24 -15.61
CA SER A 251 12.36 6.73 -14.33
C SER A 251 11.41 6.41 -13.16
N ARG A 252 11.81 5.44 -12.37
CA ARG A 252 11.05 4.96 -11.20
C ARG A 252 10.76 6.03 -10.15
N HIS A 253 11.69 6.96 -9.96
CA HIS A 253 11.56 8.07 -9.02
C HIS A 253 10.48 9.07 -9.43
N LYS A 254 10.07 9.03 -10.71
CA LYS A 254 9.06 9.90 -11.33
C LYS A 254 7.81 9.13 -11.80
N ALA A 255 7.74 7.82 -11.56
CA ALA A 255 6.71 6.93 -12.10
C ALA A 255 5.36 6.92 -11.35
N ARG A 256 5.22 7.63 -10.22
CA ARG A 256 3.94 7.69 -9.48
C ARG A 256 3.00 8.73 -10.09
N MET A 257 1.69 8.50 -9.98
CA MET A 257 0.64 9.37 -10.56
C MET A 257 0.76 10.84 -10.15
N LYS A 258 1.21 11.12 -8.92
CA LYS A 258 1.49 12.49 -8.45
C LYS A 258 2.41 13.30 -9.38
N PHE A 259 3.41 12.66 -10.00
CA PHE A 259 4.33 13.33 -10.91
C PHE A 259 3.72 13.54 -12.29
N LEU A 260 2.84 12.64 -12.73
CA LEU A 260 2.05 12.83 -13.95
C LEU A 260 1.17 14.08 -13.79
N ILE A 261 0.38 14.16 -12.72
CA ILE A 261 -0.48 15.30 -12.43
C ILE A 261 0.34 16.60 -12.25
N GLN A 262 1.50 16.53 -11.60
CA GLN A 262 2.41 17.69 -11.52
C GLN A 262 2.87 18.16 -12.90
N LYS A 263 3.18 17.24 -13.81
CA LYS A 263 3.71 17.53 -15.15
C LYS A 263 2.66 18.14 -16.08
N ILE A 264 1.44 17.59 -16.11
CA ILE A 264 0.41 17.99 -17.08
C ILE A 264 -0.63 18.96 -16.50
N GLY A 265 -0.72 19.07 -15.17
CA GLY A 265 -1.74 19.86 -14.50
C GLY A 265 -3.07 19.11 -14.33
N MET A 266 -3.91 19.57 -13.40
CA MET A 266 -5.21 18.91 -13.13
C MET A 266 -6.20 19.07 -14.28
N GLU A 267 -6.19 20.22 -14.96
CA GLU A 267 -7.12 20.50 -16.05
C GLU A 267 -6.93 19.52 -17.22
N GLU A 268 -5.69 19.36 -17.69
CA GLU A 268 -5.37 18.40 -18.75
C GLU A 268 -5.58 16.96 -18.29
N PHE A 269 -5.25 16.65 -17.04
CA PHE A 269 -5.50 15.33 -16.47
C PHE A 269 -6.99 14.96 -16.50
N GLU A 270 -7.87 15.84 -16.01
CA GLU A 270 -9.32 15.60 -16.03
C GLU A 270 -9.91 15.58 -17.45
N ARG A 271 -9.32 16.33 -18.39
CA ARG A 271 -9.69 16.24 -19.82
C ARG A 271 -9.42 14.83 -20.35
N LEU A 272 -8.23 14.27 -20.11
CA LEU A 272 -7.87 12.91 -20.50
C LEU A 272 -8.75 11.86 -19.81
N VAL A 273 -9.07 12.05 -18.53
CA VAL A 273 -9.95 11.13 -17.78
C VAL A 273 -11.34 11.05 -18.41
N LYS A 274 -11.88 12.17 -18.90
CA LYS A 274 -13.17 12.20 -19.61
C LYS A 274 -13.12 11.45 -20.94
N GLU A 275 -11.99 11.46 -21.64
CA GLU A 275 -11.82 10.73 -22.91
C GLU A 275 -11.86 9.21 -22.73
N GLU A 276 -11.47 8.70 -21.56
CA GLU A 276 -11.53 7.25 -21.26
C GLU A 276 -12.95 6.73 -21.08
N TYR A 277 -13.92 7.60 -20.77
CA TYR A 277 -15.26 7.20 -20.34
C TYR A 277 -15.94 6.25 -21.34
N LYS A 278 -15.75 6.47 -22.65
CA LYS A 278 -16.35 5.62 -23.69
C LYS A 278 -15.75 4.21 -23.71
N ALA A 279 -14.47 4.06 -23.40
CA ALA A 279 -13.77 2.78 -23.39
C ALA A 279 -14.09 1.88 -22.18
N VAL A 280 -14.57 2.47 -21.08
CA VAL A 280 -14.84 1.73 -19.84
C VAL A 280 -16.11 0.90 -19.96
N LYS A 281 -16.06 -0.36 -19.52
CA LYS A 281 -17.16 -1.34 -19.61
C LYS A 281 -18.42 -0.88 -18.87
N VAL A 282 -18.23 -0.42 -17.64
CA VAL A 282 -19.31 -0.17 -16.70
C VAL A 282 -19.31 1.31 -16.38
N LYS A 283 -20.41 2.00 -16.71
CA LYS A 283 -20.52 3.44 -16.50
C LYS A 283 -21.02 3.81 -15.10
N GLN A 284 -21.68 2.86 -14.44
CA GLN A 284 -22.20 2.95 -13.08
C GLN A 284 -22.05 1.58 -12.41
N VAL A 285 -21.49 1.54 -11.20
CA VAL A 285 -21.42 0.34 -10.38
C VAL A 285 -22.29 0.56 -9.15
N HIS A 286 -23.47 -0.06 -9.16
CA HIS A 286 -24.36 0.00 -8.00
C HIS A 286 -23.83 -0.87 -6.86
N VAL A 287 -23.65 -0.27 -5.69
CA VAL A 287 -23.28 -0.98 -4.47
C VAL A 287 -24.51 -1.07 -3.57
N ASP A 288 -25.05 -2.27 -3.43
CA ASP A 288 -26.17 -2.54 -2.52
C ASP A 288 -25.67 -2.57 -1.07
N ALA A 289 -25.47 -1.37 -0.49
CA ALA A 289 -25.03 -1.21 0.88
C ALA A 289 -26.06 -1.73 1.90
N ALA A 290 -27.33 -1.88 1.52
CA ALA A 290 -28.37 -2.42 2.40
C ALA A 290 -28.32 -3.95 2.50
N ALA A 291 -27.85 -4.62 1.44
CA ALA A 291 -27.60 -6.06 1.43
C ALA A 291 -26.25 -6.46 2.06
N TRP A 292 -25.42 -5.49 2.46
CA TRP A 292 -24.17 -5.79 3.14
C TRP A 292 -24.45 -6.50 4.48
N PRO A 293 -23.79 -7.64 4.76
CA PRO A 293 -24.06 -8.37 6.00
C PRO A 293 -23.79 -7.48 7.21
N SER A 294 -24.80 -7.31 8.07
CA SER A 294 -24.60 -6.69 9.38
C SER A 294 -23.67 -7.58 10.19
N GLU A 295 -22.68 -6.99 10.84
CA GLU A 295 -21.87 -7.74 11.80
C GLU A 295 -22.78 -8.26 12.93
N GLU A 296 -22.68 -9.55 13.19
CA GLU A 296 -23.35 -10.16 14.34
C GLU A 296 -22.51 -9.86 15.60
N PRO A 297 -23.13 -9.35 16.68
CA PRO A 297 -22.46 -9.27 17.95
C PRO A 297 -22.03 -10.68 18.40
N PRO A 298 -21.01 -10.80 19.27
CA PRO A 298 -20.57 -12.10 19.76
C PRO A 298 -21.76 -12.88 20.33
N VAL A 299 -21.85 -14.18 20.02
CA VAL A 299 -22.84 -15.06 20.63
C VAL A 299 -22.66 -14.99 22.14
N ALA A 300 -23.70 -14.60 22.87
CA ALA A 300 -23.67 -14.51 24.33
C ALA A 300 -23.24 -15.87 24.93
N GLY A 301 -21.97 -15.95 25.34
CA GLY A 301 -21.37 -17.11 25.95
C GLY A 301 -20.96 -16.82 27.39
N VAL A 302 -20.82 -17.87 28.20
CA VAL A 302 -20.23 -17.74 29.53
C VAL A 302 -18.77 -17.37 29.36
N LEU A 303 -18.39 -16.18 29.82
CA LEU A 303 -16.99 -15.76 29.85
C LEU A 303 -16.21 -16.63 30.84
N PRO A 304 -14.97 -17.04 30.51
CA PRO A 304 -14.06 -17.63 31.48
C PRO A 304 -13.84 -16.72 32.69
N GLU A 305 -13.47 -17.32 33.83
CA GLU A 305 -13.05 -16.55 35.01
C GLU A 305 -11.84 -15.69 34.66
N TYR A 306 -11.85 -14.45 35.16
CA TYR A 306 -10.79 -13.48 34.92
C TYR A 306 -10.51 -12.66 36.17
N THR A 307 -9.34 -12.02 36.19
CA THR A 307 -8.97 -11.07 37.24
C THR A 307 -8.18 -9.94 36.60
N ILE A 308 -8.54 -8.71 36.95
CA ILE A 308 -7.74 -7.54 36.59
C ILE A 308 -6.57 -7.47 37.59
N GLN A 309 -5.34 -7.61 37.10
CA GLN A 309 -4.17 -7.60 37.97
C GLN A 309 -3.83 -6.18 38.42
N ASP A 310 -3.95 -5.21 37.51
CA ASP A 310 -3.71 -3.79 37.76
C ASP A 310 -4.95 -2.96 37.39
N GLN A 311 -5.69 -2.56 38.43
CA GLN A 311 -6.90 -1.74 38.27
C GLN A 311 -6.59 -0.35 37.70
N GLN A 312 -5.43 0.23 38.02
CA GLN A 312 -5.04 1.54 37.53
C GLN A 312 -4.72 1.47 36.03
N LYS A 313 -3.99 0.42 35.61
CA LYS A 313 -3.72 0.14 34.19
C LYS A 313 -5.01 -0.09 33.41
N TYR A 314 -5.97 -0.85 33.96
CA TYR A 314 -7.27 -1.03 33.31
C TYR A 314 -8.00 0.31 33.10
N GLN A 315 -8.02 1.21 34.09
CA GLN A 315 -8.66 2.53 33.91
C GLN A 315 -7.94 3.38 32.85
N ALA A 316 -6.60 3.38 32.86
CA ALA A 316 -5.81 4.08 31.84
C ALA A 316 -6.07 3.52 30.44
N TRP A 317 -6.07 2.19 30.29
CA TRP A 317 -6.35 1.48 29.05
C TRP A 317 -7.77 1.76 28.57
N LYS A 318 -8.77 1.66 29.43
CA LYS A 318 -10.16 1.97 29.09
C LYS A 318 -10.28 3.38 28.52
N LYS A 319 -9.64 4.36 29.15
CA LYS A 319 -9.66 5.77 28.69
C LYS A 319 -8.95 5.98 27.36
N THR A 320 -7.86 5.27 27.10
CA THR A 320 -6.95 5.51 25.96
C THR A 320 -7.15 4.56 24.78
N ASN A 321 -7.83 3.43 24.96
CA ASN A 321 -7.96 2.40 23.93
C ASN A 321 -9.41 2.11 23.56
N THR A 322 -10.41 2.67 24.25
CA THR A 322 -11.82 2.34 23.98
C THR A 322 -12.63 3.54 23.53
N PHE A 323 -13.72 3.28 22.81
CA PHE A 323 -14.73 4.27 22.44
C PHE A 323 -16.09 3.60 22.25
N GLU A 324 -17.17 4.37 22.43
CA GLU A 324 -18.54 3.92 22.16
C GLU A 324 -18.79 3.91 20.64
N GLN A 325 -19.38 2.83 20.15
CA GLN A 325 -19.73 2.68 18.74
C GLN A 325 -21.07 3.37 18.45
N LYS A 326 -21.38 3.60 17.17
CA LYS A 326 -22.69 4.16 16.77
C LYS A 326 -23.86 3.22 17.14
N GLN A 327 -23.60 1.90 17.23
CA GLN A 327 -24.55 0.91 17.72
C GLN A 327 -24.64 1.02 19.25
N SER A 328 -25.81 1.44 19.74
CA SER A 328 -26.05 1.63 21.17
C SER A 328 -25.77 0.36 21.98
N GLY A 329 -25.11 0.53 23.12
CA GLY A 329 -24.80 -0.57 24.04
C GLY A 329 -23.52 -1.34 23.71
N TYR A 330 -22.76 -0.97 22.67
CA TYR A 330 -21.49 -1.61 22.35
C TYR A 330 -20.30 -0.65 22.38
N ILE A 331 -19.16 -1.19 22.80
CA ILE A 331 -17.86 -0.52 22.87
C ILE A 331 -16.91 -1.19 21.87
N ALA A 332 -16.03 -0.42 21.27
CA ALA A 332 -14.89 -0.95 20.52
C ALA A 332 -13.59 -0.69 21.29
N ALA A 333 -12.62 -1.59 21.14
CA ALA A 333 -11.34 -1.52 21.84
C ALA A 333 -10.17 -1.71 20.89
N TYR A 334 -9.19 -0.82 20.99
CA TYR A 334 -7.93 -0.89 20.28
C TYR A 334 -6.89 -1.71 21.03
N VAL A 335 -6.14 -2.50 20.27
CA VAL A 335 -4.96 -3.21 20.75
C VAL A 335 -3.73 -2.52 20.19
N LYS A 336 -2.91 -1.96 21.09
CA LYS A 336 -1.59 -1.46 20.75
C LYS A 336 -0.67 -2.65 20.51
N VAL A 337 -0.12 -2.75 19.29
CA VAL A 337 0.79 -3.84 18.90
C VAL A 337 2.17 -3.24 18.66
N PRO A 338 3.13 -3.37 19.60
CA PRO A 338 4.45 -2.77 19.47
C PRO A 338 5.14 -3.15 18.15
N LEU A 339 5.60 -2.14 17.41
CA LEU A 339 6.22 -2.28 16.08
C LEU A 339 5.37 -3.04 15.04
N GLY A 340 4.07 -3.23 15.31
CA GLY A 340 3.17 -4.06 14.54
C GLY A 340 3.48 -5.56 14.58
N ASN A 341 4.27 -6.06 15.53
CA ASN A 341 4.63 -7.48 15.59
C ASN A 341 3.78 -8.25 16.61
N ILE A 342 3.23 -9.38 16.16
CA ILE A 342 2.51 -10.33 17.01
C ILE A 342 2.91 -11.76 16.65
N SER A 343 3.25 -12.56 17.67
CA SER A 343 3.61 -13.96 17.45
C SER A 343 2.38 -14.80 17.10
N SER A 344 2.57 -15.91 16.39
CA SER A 344 1.54 -16.91 16.08
C SER A 344 0.98 -17.53 17.35
N VAL A 345 1.83 -17.79 18.35
CA VAL A 345 1.46 -18.30 19.66
C VAL A 345 0.51 -17.34 20.37
N THR A 346 0.89 -16.07 20.48
CA THR A 346 0.06 -15.06 21.11
C THR A 346 -1.20 -14.78 20.32
N SER A 347 -1.13 -14.82 18.98
CA SER A 347 -2.31 -14.69 18.11
C SER A 347 -3.35 -15.75 18.45
N ARG A 348 -2.97 -17.04 18.53
CA ARG A 348 -3.89 -18.12 18.89
C ARG A 348 -4.45 -17.97 20.31
N GLN A 349 -3.62 -17.57 21.27
CA GLN A 349 -4.06 -17.30 22.64
C GLN A 349 -5.14 -16.21 22.66
N LEU A 350 -4.92 -15.09 21.96
CA LEU A 350 -5.89 -13.99 21.87
C LEU A 350 -7.15 -14.40 21.12
N ILE A 351 -7.03 -15.11 20.00
CA ILE A 351 -8.19 -15.57 19.22
C ILE A 351 -9.14 -16.39 20.10
N GLU A 352 -8.61 -17.38 20.83
CA GLU A 352 -9.43 -18.23 21.69
C GLU A 352 -10.02 -17.46 22.87
N ALA A 353 -9.26 -16.55 23.49
CA ALA A 353 -9.75 -15.75 24.59
C ALA A 353 -10.81 -14.71 24.17
N LEU A 354 -10.65 -14.09 22.99
CA LEU A 354 -11.52 -13.00 22.54
C LEU A 354 -12.80 -13.49 21.86
N ARG A 355 -12.81 -14.70 21.29
CA ARG A 355 -13.96 -15.30 20.58
C ARG A 355 -15.32 -15.13 21.26
N PRO A 356 -15.50 -15.33 22.59
CA PRO A 356 -16.80 -15.16 23.23
C PRO A 356 -17.19 -13.70 23.53
N ALA A 357 -16.28 -12.73 23.31
CA ALA A 357 -16.43 -11.35 23.79
C ALA A 357 -16.35 -10.27 22.71
N VAL A 358 -15.97 -10.61 21.48
CA VAL A 358 -15.82 -9.68 20.35
C VAL A 358 -16.47 -10.23 19.08
N ALA A 359 -16.92 -9.37 18.17
CA ALA A 359 -17.41 -9.82 16.87
C ALA A 359 -16.30 -10.44 16.01
N ASP A 360 -16.68 -11.31 15.07
CA ASP A 360 -15.78 -11.93 14.08
C ASP A 360 -15.37 -10.96 12.95
N ASP A 361 -15.02 -9.72 13.33
CA ASP A 361 -14.54 -8.64 12.47
C ASP A 361 -13.42 -7.90 13.21
N ILE A 362 -12.18 -8.33 12.96
CA ILE A 362 -10.98 -7.70 13.48
C ILE A 362 -10.41 -6.78 12.41
N ARG A 363 -10.06 -5.54 12.77
CA ARG A 363 -9.42 -4.60 11.83
C ARG A 363 -7.96 -4.38 12.16
N VAL A 364 -7.09 -4.60 11.19
CA VAL A 364 -5.72 -4.08 11.22
C VAL A 364 -5.78 -2.58 10.99
N THR A 365 -5.14 -1.80 11.85
CA THR A 365 -5.20 -0.34 11.79
C THR A 365 -4.01 0.24 11.01
N ALA A 366 -4.15 1.48 10.50
CA ALA A 366 -3.10 2.11 9.71
C ALA A 366 -1.85 2.52 10.54
N ASN A 367 -1.97 2.57 11.88
CA ASN A 367 -0.87 2.67 12.84
C ASN A 367 -0.33 1.31 13.32
N GLN A 368 -0.66 0.20 12.64
CA GLN A 368 -0.10 -1.14 12.87
C GLN A 368 -0.59 -1.85 14.15
N GLY A 369 -1.78 -1.49 14.67
CA GLY A 369 -2.45 -2.21 15.75
C GLY A 369 -3.68 -3.00 15.26
N LEU A 370 -4.55 -3.37 16.21
CA LEU A 370 -5.82 -4.03 15.93
C LEU A 370 -6.98 -3.26 16.55
N LEU A 371 -8.17 -3.41 15.97
CA LEU A 371 -9.44 -2.96 16.54
C LEU A 371 -10.38 -4.15 16.71
N LEU A 372 -10.92 -4.26 17.93
CA LEU A 372 -11.93 -5.22 18.35
C LEU A 372 -13.29 -4.50 18.38
N LYS A 373 -14.31 -5.07 17.74
CA LYS A 373 -15.64 -4.45 17.60
C LYS A 373 -16.70 -5.19 18.41
N TYR A 374 -17.82 -4.53 18.66
CA TYR A 374 -19.02 -5.10 19.31
C TYR A 374 -18.79 -5.74 20.69
N ILE A 375 -18.00 -5.08 21.55
CA ILE A 375 -17.78 -5.52 22.94
C ILE A 375 -18.92 -5.00 23.82
N LEU A 376 -19.56 -5.88 24.58
CA LEU A 376 -20.51 -5.47 25.62
C LEU A 376 -19.78 -4.78 26.79
N PRO A 377 -20.31 -3.70 27.39
CA PRO A 377 -19.67 -3.00 28.50
C PRO A 377 -19.26 -3.90 29.67
N GLU A 378 -20.08 -4.90 30.01
CA GLU A 378 -19.82 -5.91 31.04
C GLU A 378 -18.69 -6.88 30.68
N ASN A 379 -18.41 -7.07 29.38
CA ASN A 379 -17.33 -7.94 28.89
C ASN A 379 -15.99 -7.20 28.76
N LEU A 380 -16.00 -5.87 28.82
CA LEU A 380 -14.79 -5.06 28.65
C LEU A 380 -13.66 -5.37 29.67
N PRO A 381 -13.95 -5.58 30.97
CA PRO A 381 -12.93 -6.03 31.93
C PRO A 381 -12.28 -7.37 31.56
N TYR A 382 -13.06 -8.31 31.02
CA TYR A 382 -12.57 -9.60 30.56
C TYR A 382 -11.65 -9.44 29.34
N VAL A 383 -12.07 -8.64 28.36
CA VAL A 383 -11.24 -8.33 27.17
C VAL A 383 -9.90 -7.73 27.59
N PHE A 384 -9.90 -6.78 28.52
CA PHE A 384 -8.66 -6.23 29.07
C PHE A 384 -7.79 -7.31 29.72
N SER A 385 -8.36 -8.15 30.58
CA SER A 385 -7.61 -9.22 31.27
C SER A 385 -6.99 -10.22 30.28
N ALA A 386 -7.71 -10.57 29.20
CA ALA A 386 -7.19 -11.42 28.13
C ALA A 386 -6.02 -10.76 27.39
N LEU A 387 -6.12 -9.46 27.08
CA LEU A 387 -5.03 -8.70 26.46
C LEU A 387 -3.83 -8.56 27.40
N GLU A 388 -4.05 -8.29 28.69
CA GLU A 388 -3.02 -8.18 29.73
C GLU A 388 -2.24 -9.48 29.87
N ALA A 389 -2.94 -10.63 29.98
CA ALA A 389 -2.32 -11.95 30.07
C ALA A 389 -1.50 -12.33 28.82
N ALA A 390 -1.82 -11.73 27.66
CA ALA A 390 -1.10 -11.92 26.42
C ALA A 390 0.03 -10.88 26.20
N GLY A 391 0.19 -9.90 27.09
CA GLY A 391 1.20 -8.83 26.96
C GLY A 391 0.79 -7.67 26.05
N TYR A 392 -0.50 -7.52 25.73
CA TYR A 392 -1.06 -6.51 24.82
C TYR A 392 -2.07 -5.56 25.52
N GLY A 393 -2.06 -5.52 26.86
CA GLY A 393 -2.92 -4.65 27.68
C GLY A 393 -2.38 -3.23 27.92
N GLU A 394 -1.35 -2.78 27.19
CA GLU A 394 -0.76 -1.45 27.40
C GLU A 394 -1.71 -0.31 26.97
N PRO A 395 -1.85 0.76 27.78
CA PRO A 395 -2.62 1.93 27.40
C PRO A 395 -1.91 2.79 26.34
N GLY A 396 -2.64 3.75 25.78
CA GLY A 396 -2.07 4.79 24.92
C GLY A 396 -2.02 4.40 23.45
N PHE A 397 -2.99 3.64 22.95
CA PHE A 397 -3.12 3.43 21.50
C PHE A 397 -3.23 4.76 20.75
N ASP A 398 -2.48 4.89 19.64
CA ASP A 398 -2.40 6.08 18.80
C ASP A 398 -2.00 7.37 19.54
N SER A 399 -1.34 7.22 20.70
CA SER A 399 -0.76 8.34 21.45
C SER A 399 0.66 8.67 20.98
N VAL A 400 1.29 9.68 21.61
CA VAL A 400 2.72 10.00 21.40
C VAL A 400 3.63 8.78 21.64
N GLY A 401 3.25 7.92 22.58
CA GLY A 401 3.99 6.71 22.93
C GLY A 401 3.70 5.49 22.05
N ASP A 402 2.85 5.60 21.03
CA ASP A 402 2.54 4.53 20.06
C ASP A 402 3.21 4.84 18.71
N ILE A 403 4.50 4.52 18.61
CA ILE A 403 5.35 4.98 17.51
C ILE A 403 5.22 4.04 16.31
N THR A 404 4.71 4.55 15.19
CA THR A 404 4.65 3.78 13.93
C THR A 404 6.03 3.64 13.30
N ALA A 405 6.41 2.41 12.92
CA ALA A 405 7.73 2.12 12.33
C ALA A 405 7.63 1.14 11.15
N CYS A 406 8.43 1.38 10.10
CA CYS A 406 8.61 0.33 9.09
C CYS A 406 9.62 -0.74 9.55
N PRO A 407 9.71 -1.91 8.88
CA PRO A 407 10.64 -2.98 9.26
C PRO A 407 12.13 -2.60 9.27
N GLY A 408 12.53 -1.51 8.59
CA GLY A 408 13.90 -1.02 8.66
C GLY A 408 14.92 -2.04 8.15
N THR A 409 16.13 -2.00 8.69
CA THR A 409 17.24 -2.90 8.33
C THR A 409 17.02 -4.34 8.77
N ASP A 410 15.99 -4.64 9.56
CA ASP A 410 15.66 -6.00 9.99
C ASP A 410 15.40 -6.92 8.79
N THR A 411 14.63 -6.43 7.79
CA THR A 411 14.29 -7.21 6.60
C THR A 411 14.32 -6.41 5.28
N CYS A 412 14.36 -5.07 5.30
CA CYS A 412 14.22 -4.28 4.07
C CYS A 412 15.55 -4.08 3.34
N ASN A 413 15.57 -4.40 2.03
CA ASN A 413 16.69 -4.12 1.14
C ASN A 413 17.00 -2.63 0.97
N LEU A 414 16.01 -1.75 1.15
CA LEU A 414 16.15 -0.30 0.93
C LEU A 414 16.49 0.48 2.20
N ALA A 415 16.44 -0.15 3.37
CA ALA A 415 16.69 0.54 4.62
C ALA A 415 18.16 0.94 4.73
N ILE A 416 18.36 2.16 5.24
CA ILE A 416 19.67 2.75 5.48
C ILE A 416 20.08 2.43 6.92
N SER A 417 19.19 2.66 7.89
CA SER A 417 19.40 2.33 9.30
C SER A 417 18.16 1.67 9.92
N SER A 418 18.31 1.15 11.14
CA SER A 418 17.23 0.53 11.91
C SER A 418 16.16 1.56 12.26
N SER A 419 14.91 1.27 11.89
CA SER A 419 13.75 2.05 12.35
C SER A 419 13.09 1.44 13.57
N THR A 420 13.06 0.11 13.67
CA THR A 420 12.48 -0.62 14.80
C THR A 420 13.28 -0.41 16.09
N GLY A 421 14.62 -0.46 16.00
CA GLY A 421 15.50 -0.28 17.14
C GLY A 421 15.45 1.14 17.73
N ILE A 422 15.46 2.16 16.87
CA ILE A 422 15.28 3.55 17.34
C ILE A 422 13.85 3.79 17.86
N SER A 423 12.81 3.22 17.25
CA SER A 423 11.43 3.33 17.74
C SER A 423 11.32 2.82 19.18
N ALA A 424 11.86 1.64 19.48
CA ALA A 424 11.86 1.11 20.84
C ALA A 424 12.58 2.03 21.84
N ALA A 425 13.71 2.63 21.43
CA ALA A 425 14.42 3.58 22.29
C ALA A 425 13.61 4.86 22.56
N LEU A 426 12.89 5.36 21.55
CA LEU A 426 12.04 6.55 21.71
C LEU A 426 10.78 6.26 22.52
N GLU A 427 10.18 5.08 22.37
CA GLU A 427 9.06 4.64 23.22
C GLU A 427 9.49 4.53 24.69
N ASN A 428 10.72 4.07 24.96
CA ASN A 428 11.27 4.07 26.31
C ASN A 428 11.38 5.49 26.89
N VAL A 429 11.83 6.48 26.10
CA VAL A 429 11.86 7.88 26.54
C VAL A 429 10.46 8.36 26.93
N ILE A 430 9.44 8.10 26.09
CA ILE A 430 8.07 8.51 26.42
C ILE A 430 7.58 7.81 27.69
N ARG A 431 7.75 6.50 27.80
CA ARG A 431 7.28 5.73 28.95
C ARG A 431 7.96 6.15 30.25
N ASP A 432 9.27 6.33 30.23
CA ASP A 432 10.08 6.49 31.44
C ASP A 432 10.19 7.96 31.87
N GLU A 433 10.08 8.91 30.93
CA GLU A 433 10.30 10.35 31.18
C GLU A 433 9.06 11.22 30.93
N PHE A 434 8.12 10.78 30.07
CA PHE A 434 6.90 11.53 29.72
C PHE A 434 5.62 10.68 29.80
N PRO A 435 5.34 9.99 30.92
CA PRO A 435 4.29 8.98 31.02
C PRO A 435 2.88 9.54 30.73
N ASP A 436 2.63 10.83 30.95
CA ASP A 436 1.34 11.47 30.69
C ASP A 436 1.03 11.62 29.18
N LEU A 437 2.05 11.54 28.31
CA LEU A 437 1.85 11.67 26.87
C LEU A 437 1.12 10.49 26.25
N ILE A 438 0.87 9.40 26.99
CA ILE A 438 -0.04 8.33 26.56
C ILE A 438 -1.50 8.81 26.38
N TYR A 439 -1.86 9.96 26.95
CA TYR A 439 -3.18 10.57 26.79
C TYR A 439 -3.25 11.60 25.66
N ASN A 440 -2.10 11.98 25.08
CA ASN A 440 -2.03 12.93 23.98
C ASN A 440 -2.01 12.17 22.65
N ARG A 441 -3.00 12.45 21.79
CA ARG A 441 -3.13 11.87 20.45
C ARG A 441 -2.84 12.87 19.33
N ASP A 442 -2.51 14.11 19.67
CA ASP A 442 -2.30 15.20 18.71
C ASP A 442 -0.86 15.20 18.15
N ILE A 443 0.10 14.71 18.93
CA ILE A 443 1.50 14.55 18.49
C ILE A 443 1.69 13.13 17.96
N LYS A 444 2.01 13.02 16.66
CA LYS A 444 2.34 11.75 16.02
C LYS A 444 3.85 11.63 15.82
N ILE A 445 4.42 10.52 16.30
CA ILE A 445 5.80 10.14 16.03
C ILE A 445 5.81 8.97 15.04
N LYS A 446 6.51 9.14 13.93
CA LYS A 446 6.56 8.11 12.87
C LYS A 446 7.94 7.98 12.27
N ILE A 447 8.37 6.74 12.02
CA ILE A 447 9.76 6.40 11.70
C ILE A 447 9.86 5.52 10.46
N SER A 448 10.88 5.73 9.64
CA SER A 448 11.21 4.82 8.54
C SER A 448 12.70 4.60 8.41
N GLY A 449 13.15 3.39 8.07
CA GLY A 449 14.58 3.13 7.87
C GLY A 449 15.21 3.83 6.65
N CYS A 450 14.41 4.48 5.80
CA CYS A 450 14.87 5.28 4.67
C CYS A 450 13.82 6.35 4.27
N MET A 451 14.17 7.20 3.30
CA MET A 451 13.33 8.30 2.80
C MET A 451 12.03 7.87 2.08
N ASN A 452 11.78 6.57 1.87
CA ASN A 452 10.58 6.11 1.16
C ASN A 452 9.27 6.29 1.95
N SER A 453 9.36 6.61 3.24
CA SER A 453 8.24 6.94 4.13
C SER A 453 7.21 5.81 4.27
N CYS A 454 7.67 4.56 4.39
CA CYS A 454 6.79 3.40 4.64
C CYS A 454 6.11 3.45 6.01
N GLY A 455 6.79 4.00 7.02
CA GLY A 455 6.20 4.34 8.31
C GLY A 455 5.53 5.71 8.34
N GLN A 456 5.45 6.42 7.20
CA GLN A 456 4.73 7.69 7.04
C GLN A 456 5.31 8.89 7.82
N HIS A 457 6.63 8.92 8.05
CA HIS A 457 7.31 10.03 8.73
C HIS A 457 7.11 11.42 8.08
N GLY A 458 6.74 11.48 6.79
CA GLY A 458 6.59 12.75 6.07
C GLY A 458 5.32 13.54 6.42
N ILE A 459 4.42 12.95 7.21
CA ILE A 459 3.15 13.55 7.66
C ILE A 459 2.97 13.45 9.18
N ALA A 460 4.08 13.30 9.90
CA ALA A 460 4.08 13.21 11.35
C ALA A 460 4.47 14.57 11.96
N SER A 461 3.94 14.86 13.15
CA SER A 461 4.35 16.02 13.94
C SER A 461 5.84 15.97 14.21
N ILE A 462 6.35 14.77 14.54
CA ILE A 462 7.77 14.46 14.69
C ILE A 462 8.09 13.21 13.85
N GLY A 463 8.71 13.43 12.70
CA GLY A 463 9.11 12.39 11.75
C GLY A 463 10.60 12.07 11.84
N PHE A 464 10.94 10.79 11.72
CA PHE A 464 12.32 10.35 11.56
C PHE A 464 12.49 9.47 10.33
N HIS A 465 13.60 9.64 9.61
CA HIS A 465 14.02 8.61 8.69
C HIS A 465 15.51 8.28 8.72
N GLY A 466 15.83 7.01 8.49
CA GLY A 466 17.19 6.52 8.42
C GLY A 466 18.01 7.22 7.34
N SER A 467 19.27 7.50 7.69
CA SER A 467 20.28 8.15 6.87
C SER A 467 21.67 7.69 7.34
N SER A 468 22.72 8.29 6.78
CA SER A 468 24.09 8.07 7.22
C SER A 468 24.89 9.37 7.24
N LEU A 469 25.89 9.43 8.11
CA LEU A 469 26.90 10.48 8.18
C LEU A 469 28.30 9.87 7.98
N LYS A 470 29.29 10.72 7.70
CA LYS A 470 30.70 10.34 7.63
C LYS A 470 31.49 11.18 8.63
N SER A 471 32.33 10.53 9.43
CA SER A 471 33.26 11.19 10.35
C SER A 471 34.54 10.37 10.49
N ALA A 472 35.70 11.03 10.52
CA ALA A 472 37.01 10.39 10.68
C ALA A 472 37.25 9.17 9.76
N GLY A 473 36.79 9.24 8.51
CA GLY A 473 36.91 8.15 7.53
C GLY A 473 35.95 6.96 7.72
N LYS A 474 35.13 6.96 8.78
CA LYS A 474 34.10 5.95 9.06
C LYS A 474 32.69 6.46 8.71
N VAL A 475 31.76 5.54 8.48
CA VAL A 475 30.34 5.82 8.25
C VAL A 475 29.57 5.46 9.51
N LEU A 476 28.61 6.29 9.91
CA LEU A 476 27.72 6.03 11.05
C LEU A 476 26.24 6.17 10.66
N PRO A 477 25.32 5.43 11.32
CA PRO A 477 23.89 5.58 11.13
C PRO A 477 23.44 6.95 11.63
N ALA A 478 22.51 7.56 10.89
CA ALA A 478 21.98 8.87 11.21
C ALA A 478 20.46 8.89 11.05
N LEU A 479 19.82 9.88 11.67
CA LEU A 479 18.40 10.17 11.50
C LEU A 479 18.27 11.54 10.85
N GLN A 480 17.50 11.60 9.76
CA GLN A 480 16.90 12.86 9.33
C GLN A 480 15.67 13.11 10.21
N VAL A 481 15.64 14.27 10.87
CA VAL A 481 14.51 14.76 11.64
C VAL A 481 13.63 15.61 10.73
N LEU A 482 12.33 15.38 10.81
CA LEU A 482 11.30 16.15 10.13
C LEU A 482 10.24 16.63 11.14
N LEU A 483 9.73 17.86 11.01
CA LEU A 483 8.78 18.44 11.96
C LEU A 483 7.61 19.13 11.25
N GLY A 484 6.46 19.25 11.91
CA GLY A 484 5.32 20.07 11.46
C GLY A 484 4.35 19.39 10.49
N GLY A 485 4.50 18.08 10.27
CA GLY A 485 3.54 17.28 9.51
C GLY A 485 2.28 16.97 10.32
N GLY A 486 1.21 16.55 9.65
CA GLY A 486 -0.01 16.18 10.36
C GLY A 486 -1.21 15.89 9.47
N ILE A 487 -2.30 15.51 10.12
CA ILE A 487 -3.61 15.24 9.53
C ILE A 487 -4.53 16.38 9.99
N ILE A 488 -5.13 17.10 9.06
CA ILE A 488 -6.08 18.18 9.39
C ILE A 488 -7.51 17.61 9.41
N GLY A 489 -7.84 16.78 8.42
CA GLY A 489 -9.18 16.23 8.24
C GLY A 489 -9.75 16.59 6.87
N ASN A 490 -10.85 15.94 6.49
CA ASN A 490 -11.62 16.19 5.27
C ASN A 490 -10.76 16.23 3.99
N GLY A 491 -9.71 15.40 3.93
CA GLY A 491 -8.81 15.32 2.78
C GLY A 491 -7.67 16.33 2.79
N GLU A 492 -7.47 17.04 3.90
CA GLU A 492 -6.37 17.97 4.10
C GLU A 492 -5.34 17.40 5.07
N GLY A 493 -4.07 17.65 4.75
CA GLY A 493 -2.92 17.22 5.54
C GLY A 493 -1.75 18.17 5.40
N ARG A 494 -0.73 17.97 6.23
CA ARG A 494 0.48 18.79 6.29
C ARG A 494 1.71 17.93 6.06
N VAL A 495 2.61 18.40 5.21
CA VAL A 495 3.91 17.76 4.97
C VAL A 495 4.90 18.32 5.99
N ALA A 496 5.68 17.43 6.61
CA ALA A 496 6.74 17.82 7.55
C ALA A 496 7.96 18.39 6.82
N ASP A 497 8.57 19.43 7.40
CA ASP A 497 9.81 20.03 6.91
C ASP A 497 11.02 19.19 7.30
N LYS A 498 12.04 19.15 6.43
CA LYS A 498 13.31 18.45 6.72
C LYS A 498 14.25 19.36 7.50
N VAL A 499 14.17 19.31 8.83
CA VAL A 499 14.90 20.23 9.71
C VAL A 499 16.39 19.94 9.77
N ILE A 500 16.80 18.75 10.25
CA ILE A 500 18.23 18.50 10.54
C ILE A 500 18.57 17.01 10.52
N LYS A 501 19.85 16.68 10.35
CA LYS A 501 20.36 15.31 10.40
C LYS A 501 21.30 15.12 11.60
N VAL A 502 21.07 14.08 12.39
CA VAL A 502 21.84 13.77 13.62
C VAL A 502 22.35 12.33 13.62
N PRO A 503 23.44 12.00 14.34
CA PRO A 503 23.78 10.61 14.67
C PRO A 503 22.59 9.87 15.27
N SER A 504 22.36 8.61 14.87
CA SER A 504 21.13 7.90 15.24
C SER A 504 20.99 7.66 16.75
N ARG A 505 22.13 7.49 17.45
CA ARG A 505 22.15 7.34 18.92
C ARG A 505 21.68 8.58 19.67
N ARG A 506 21.65 9.75 19.03
CA ARG A 506 21.14 11.00 19.60
C ARG A 506 19.65 11.22 19.35
N GLY A 507 18.96 10.26 18.71
CA GLY A 507 17.50 10.32 18.52
C GLY A 507 16.72 10.53 19.82
N PRO A 508 17.01 9.81 20.91
CA PRO A 508 16.42 10.05 22.23
C PRO A 508 16.60 11.50 22.71
N ASP A 509 17.78 12.08 22.55
CA ASP A 509 18.07 13.45 22.96
C ASP A 509 17.36 14.49 22.08
N VAL A 510 17.18 14.21 20.79
CA VAL A 510 16.32 15.02 19.92
C VAL A 510 14.89 15.05 20.47
N LEU A 511 14.33 13.88 20.80
CA LEU A 511 12.96 13.79 21.30
C LEU A 511 12.80 14.54 22.63
N ARG A 512 13.70 14.32 23.60
CA ARG A 512 13.72 15.05 24.88
C ARG A 512 13.78 16.56 24.66
N THR A 513 14.68 17.00 23.79
CA THR A 513 14.88 18.43 23.50
C THR A 513 13.61 19.04 22.93
N LEU A 514 12.95 18.37 21.98
CA LEU A 514 11.70 18.86 21.39
C LEU A 514 10.55 18.91 22.39
N LEU A 515 10.35 17.85 23.17
CA LEU A 515 9.23 17.75 24.11
C LEU A 515 9.39 18.74 25.28
N HIS A 516 10.55 18.84 25.91
CA HIS A 516 10.78 19.83 26.97
C HIS A 516 10.68 21.26 26.46
N ASN A 517 11.17 21.51 25.25
CA ASN A 517 11.08 22.83 24.64
C ASN A 517 9.62 23.23 24.38
N TYR A 518 8.80 22.31 23.86
CA TYR A 518 7.36 22.51 23.69
C TYR A 518 6.64 22.68 25.03
N GLU A 519 6.91 21.82 26.02
CA GLU A 519 6.33 21.92 27.37
C GLU A 519 6.64 23.27 28.04
N THR A 520 7.86 23.78 27.87
CA THR A 520 8.30 25.03 28.52
C THR A 520 7.80 26.29 27.81
N ASN A 521 7.64 26.25 26.48
CA ASN A 521 7.45 27.46 25.66
C ASN A 521 6.11 27.51 24.91
N SER A 522 5.28 26.47 25.03
CA SER A 522 3.94 26.47 24.47
C SER A 522 3.02 27.44 25.21
N GLN A 523 2.07 28.00 24.48
CA GLN A 523 0.97 28.76 25.05
C GLN A 523 -0.11 27.81 25.58
N GLN A 524 -0.99 28.34 26.43
CA GLN A 524 -2.09 27.55 26.97
C GLN A 524 -2.95 26.96 25.83
N HIS A 525 -3.11 25.63 25.83
CA HIS A 525 -3.87 24.87 24.82
C HIS A 525 -3.31 24.93 23.38
N GLU A 526 -2.08 25.40 23.19
CA GLU A 526 -1.43 25.42 21.87
C GLU A 526 -1.05 24.00 21.43
N LEU A 527 -1.46 23.57 20.24
CA LEU A 527 -1.05 22.26 19.69
C LEU A 527 0.42 22.30 19.24
N PHE A 528 1.09 21.15 19.20
CA PHE A 528 2.50 21.09 18.78
C PHE A 528 2.74 21.67 17.38
N ASN A 529 1.83 21.44 16.44
CA ASN A 529 1.97 21.97 15.09
C ASN A 529 1.77 23.50 15.04
N ASP A 530 0.87 24.05 15.88
CA ASP A 530 0.70 25.51 15.99
C ASP A 530 1.93 26.15 16.63
N TYR A 531 2.47 25.50 17.66
CA TYR A 531 3.75 25.88 18.27
C TYR A 531 4.89 25.85 17.24
N TYR A 532 4.94 24.81 16.42
CA TYR A 532 5.92 24.70 15.34
C TYR A 532 5.79 25.86 14.35
N ASP A 533 4.58 26.19 13.91
CA ASP A 533 4.31 27.29 12.97
C ASP A 533 4.69 28.65 13.55
N ARG A 534 4.43 28.87 14.84
CA ARG A 534 4.76 30.12 15.54
C ARG A 534 6.26 30.34 15.64
N GLN A 535 7.04 29.28 15.88
CA GLN A 535 8.50 29.37 16.04
C GLN A 535 9.24 29.31 14.69
N GLY A 536 8.74 28.51 13.75
CA GLY A 536 9.30 28.28 12.43
C GLY A 536 10.47 27.28 12.39
N GLU A 537 10.72 26.70 11.22
CA GLU A 537 11.74 25.66 10.97
C GLU A 537 13.14 26.04 11.51
N LYS A 538 13.57 27.29 11.30
CA LYS A 538 14.89 27.77 11.67
C LYS A 538 15.12 27.76 13.19
N TYR A 539 14.08 27.99 13.98
CA TYR A 539 14.16 27.90 15.44
C TYR A 539 14.55 26.48 15.88
N PHE A 540 13.85 25.47 15.36
CA PHE A 540 14.12 24.07 15.67
C PHE A 540 15.45 23.59 15.10
N TYR A 541 15.86 24.11 13.94
CA TYR A 541 17.20 23.84 13.41
C TYR A 541 18.28 24.27 14.39
N GLU A 542 18.25 25.52 14.88
CA GLU A 542 19.26 26.01 15.82
C GLU A 542 19.15 25.32 17.19
N LEU A 543 17.93 24.98 17.64
CA LEU A 543 17.70 24.20 18.87
C LEU A 543 18.39 22.82 18.81
N LEU A 544 18.30 22.12 17.69
CA LEU A 544 18.83 20.76 17.53
C LEU A 544 20.28 20.71 17.03
N LYS A 545 20.81 21.81 16.51
CA LYS A 545 22.17 21.91 15.97
C LYS A 545 23.28 21.41 16.90
N PRO A 546 23.25 21.63 18.23
CA PRO A 546 24.26 21.06 19.13
C PRO A 546 24.35 19.53 19.04
N LEU A 547 23.25 18.83 18.76
CA LEU A 547 23.20 17.37 18.61
C LEU A 547 23.82 16.88 17.29
N THR A 548 24.31 17.76 16.43
CA THR A 548 25.02 17.39 15.19
C THR A 548 26.53 17.31 15.35
N ASP A 549 27.09 17.76 16.47
CA ASP A 549 28.54 17.82 16.66
C ASP A 549 29.19 16.42 16.59
N LEU A 550 30.08 16.22 15.63
CA LEU A 550 30.75 14.92 15.41
C LEU A 550 32.06 14.77 16.18
N ALA A 551 32.52 15.80 16.90
CA ALA A 551 33.74 15.72 17.70
C ALA A 551 33.57 14.85 18.96
N SER A 552 32.35 14.71 19.44
CA SER A 552 31.95 13.97 20.65
C SER A 552 31.45 12.54 20.37
N LEU A 553 31.71 12.00 19.17
CA LEU A 553 31.31 10.63 18.82
C LEU A 553 32.06 9.58 19.63
N LYS A 554 31.35 8.53 20.01
CA LYS A 554 31.84 7.33 20.69
C LYS A 554 31.78 6.13 19.74
N ASP A 555 32.42 5.02 20.09
CA ASP A 555 32.40 3.80 19.26
C ASP A 555 30.97 3.25 19.06
N GLU A 556 30.09 3.40 20.05
CA GLU A 556 28.68 3.00 19.97
C GLU A 556 27.87 3.78 18.92
N ASP A 557 28.30 5.00 18.56
CA ASP A 557 27.67 5.80 17.51
C ASP A 557 27.87 5.17 16.12
N PHE A 558 28.89 4.32 15.96
CA PHE A 558 29.16 3.59 14.73
C PHE A 558 28.45 2.23 14.68
N VAL A 559 27.54 1.94 15.61
CA VAL A 559 26.77 0.69 15.66
C VAL A 559 25.28 1.02 15.59
N ASP A 560 24.60 0.48 14.58
CA ASP A 560 23.16 0.66 14.40
C ASP A 560 22.36 -0.01 15.53
N TRP A 561 21.14 0.46 15.74
CA TRP A 561 20.29 -0.07 16.82
C TRP A 561 20.00 -1.56 16.62
N GLY A 562 20.13 -2.35 17.69
CA GLY A 562 19.89 -3.79 17.67
C GLY A 562 20.98 -4.61 16.96
N GLN A 563 22.10 -4.00 16.54
CA GLN A 563 23.21 -4.67 15.87
C GLN A 563 24.45 -4.75 16.77
N ALA A 564 25.28 -5.77 16.56
CA ALA A 564 26.55 -5.95 17.28
C ALA A 564 27.78 -5.52 16.46
N ALA A 565 27.63 -5.42 15.13
CA ALA A 565 28.72 -5.09 14.22
C ALA A 565 28.78 -3.59 13.89
N GLN A 566 29.96 -3.13 13.46
CA GLN A 566 30.11 -1.77 12.93
C GLN A 566 29.19 -1.55 11.74
N TYR A 567 28.60 -0.36 11.71
CA TYR A 567 27.68 0.06 10.67
C TYR A 567 28.37 0.19 9.32
N ALA A 568 27.73 -0.39 8.31
CA ALA A 568 28.07 -0.19 6.92
C ALA A 568 26.79 0.03 6.12
N THR A 569 26.82 1.00 5.21
CA THR A 569 25.70 1.23 4.30
C THR A 569 25.59 0.04 3.34
N ALA A 570 24.53 -0.74 3.47
CA ALA A 570 24.20 -1.84 2.57
C ALA A 570 22.77 -1.64 2.04
N ILE A 571 22.64 -0.68 1.13
CA ILE A 571 21.39 -0.35 0.44
C ILE A 571 21.34 -1.21 -0.82
N GLY A 572 20.44 -2.19 -0.84
CA GLY A 572 20.14 -2.99 -2.02
C GLY A 572 19.26 -2.25 -3.03
N VAL A 573 18.99 -2.90 -4.15
CA VAL A 573 18.06 -2.37 -5.16
C VAL A 573 16.63 -2.75 -4.79
N GLY A 574 15.74 -1.77 -4.69
CA GLY A 574 14.34 -2.03 -4.38
C GLY A 574 13.67 -2.82 -5.50
N GLU A 575 13.29 -4.07 -5.24
CA GLU A 575 12.87 -5.07 -6.24
C GLU A 575 11.76 -4.67 -7.20
N CYS A 576 10.98 -3.65 -6.90
CA CYS A 576 10.14 -3.08 -7.94
C CYS A 576 10.96 -2.49 -9.12
N ALA A 577 12.30 -2.54 -9.16
CA ALA A 577 13.20 -1.79 -10.05
C ALA A 577 13.81 -2.59 -11.21
N GLY A 578 13.33 -2.35 -12.43
CA GLY A 578 13.86 -2.94 -13.67
C GLY A 578 15.34 -2.67 -13.94
N VAL A 579 16.02 -3.64 -14.57
CA VAL A 579 17.37 -3.53 -15.13
C VAL A 579 17.37 -4.22 -16.49
N VAL A 580 17.90 -3.52 -17.49
CA VAL A 580 17.84 -3.82 -18.93
C VAL A 580 18.24 -5.26 -19.27
N ILE A 581 17.33 -5.98 -19.96
CA ILE A 581 17.51 -7.28 -20.64
C ILE A 581 17.46 -7.02 -22.16
N ASP A 582 17.70 -8.03 -23.01
CA ASP A 582 17.18 -8.07 -24.39
C ASP A 582 15.64 -7.94 -24.37
N LEU A 583 15.23 -6.68 -24.39
CA LEU A 583 13.87 -6.23 -24.15
C LEU A 583 12.97 -6.56 -25.34
N VAL A 584 13.53 -6.76 -26.54
CA VAL A 584 12.75 -6.89 -27.78
C VAL A 584 12.03 -8.24 -27.85
N ALA A 585 12.74 -9.36 -27.69
CA ALA A 585 12.14 -10.69 -27.76
C ALA A 585 11.12 -10.92 -26.63
N THR A 586 11.43 -10.41 -25.43
CA THR A 586 10.54 -10.49 -24.27
C THR A 586 9.22 -9.75 -24.53
N LEU A 587 9.27 -8.56 -25.10
CA LEU A 587 8.09 -7.75 -25.40
C LEU A 587 7.21 -8.38 -26.49
N LEU A 588 7.79 -9.04 -27.50
CA LEU A 588 7.01 -9.78 -28.51
C LEU A 588 6.32 -11.01 -27.92
N LEU A 589 6.97 -11.73 -27.00
CA LEU A 589 6.31 -12.81 -26.27
C LEU A 589 5.17 -12.28 -25.39
N GLU A 590 5.37 -11.13 -24.73
CA GLU A 590 4.31 -10.48 -23.95
C GLU A 590 3.14 -10.03 -24.83
N ALA A 591 3.40 -9.51 -26.02
CA ALA A 591 2.36 -9.14 -26.97
C ALA A 591 1.50 -10.36 -27.39
N GLU A 592 2.12 -11.53 -27.56
CA GLU A 592 1.40 -12.79 -27.83
C GLU A 592 0.60 -13.28 -26.62
N GLU A 593 1.23 -13.29 -25.43
CA GLU A 593 0.57 -13.63 -24.17
C GLU A 593 -0.70 -12.76 -23.98
N LYS A 594 -0.65 -11.47 -24.36
CA LYS A 594 -1.82 -10.57 -24.33
C LYS A 594 -2.90 -10.93 -25.34
N LEU A 595 -2.56 -11.35 -26.56
CA LEU A 595 -3.56 -11.84 -27.52
C LEU A 595 -4.24 -13.10 -27.00
N GLN A 596 -3.48 -14.04 -26.43
CA GLN A 596 -4.06 -15.24 -25.82
C GLN A 596 -5.05 -14.90 -24.69
N LEU A 597 -4.66 -13.99 -23.79
CA LEU A 597 -5.54 -13.51 -22.73
C LEU A 597 -6.79 -12.79 -23.27
N ALA A 598 -6.68 -12.12 -24.41
CA ALA A 598 -7.84 -11.52 -25.07
C ALA A 598 -8.81 -12.58 -25.59
N THR A 599 -8.31 -13.65 -26.22
CA THR A 599 -9.14 -14.79 -26.65
C THR A 599 -9.88 -15.41 -25.46
N GLU A 600 -9.17 -15.70 -24.36
CA GLU A 600 -9.78 -16.25 -23.14
C GLU A 600 -10.87 -15.34 -22.57
N ALA A 601 -10.68 -14.01 -22.64
CA ALA A 601 -11.66 -13.05 -22.19
C ALA A 601 -12.90 -13.03 -23.09
N PHE A 602 -12.73 -13.11 -24.42
CA PHE A 602 -13.84 -13.17 -25.37
C PHE A 602 -14.68 -14.43 -25.21
N ASP A 603 -14.04 -15.58 -24.97
CA ASP A 603 -14.73 -16.85 -24.73
C ASP A 603 -15.64 -16.79 -23.49
N LYS A 604 -15.33 -15.92 -22.54
CA LYS A 604 -16.11 -15.65 -21.32
C LYS A 604 -17.07 -14.47 -21.46
N GLY A 605 -17.18 -13.86 -22.64
CA GLY A 605 -17.98 -12.63 -22.87
C GLY A 605 -17.41 -11.37 -22.20
N ALA A 606 -16.18 -11.42 -21.69
CA ALA A 606 -15.50 -10.28 -21.07
C ALA A 606 -14.81 -9.39 -22.14
N PHE A 607 -15.60 -8.87 -23.08
CA PHE A 607 -15.08 -8.15 -24.24
C PHE A 607 -14.22 -6.92 -23.89
N ALA A 608 -14.60 -6.14 -22.88
CA ALA A 608 -13.81 -4.99 -22.45
C ALA A 608 -12.41 -5.37 -21.94
N ASP A 609 -12.32 -6.48 -21.20
CA ASP A 609 -11.06 -7.00 -20.68
C ASP A 609 -10.17 -7.49 -21.83
N GLY A 610 -10.77 -8.20 -22.79
CA GLY A 610 -10.07 -8.65 -23.98
C GLY A 610 -9.60 -7.48 -24.86
N ILE A 611 -10.43 -6.45 -25.07
CA ILE A 611 -10.05 -5.23 -25.80
C ILE A 611 -8.83 -4.55 -25.16
N TYR A 612 -8.77 -4.47 -23.83
CA TYR A 612 -7.61 -3.86 -23.17
C TYR A 612 -6.35 -4.73 -23.29
N ASN A 613 -6.48 -6.06 -23.28
CA ASN A 613 -5.36 -6.94 -23.59
C ASN A 613 -4.90 -6.77 -25.05
N VAL A 614 -5.82 -6.62 -26.01
CA VAL A 614 -5.50 -6.31 -27.42
C VAL A 614 -4.74 -4.98 -27.52
N TYR A 615 -5.21 -3.93 -26.85
CA TYR A 615 -4.50 -2.65 -26.75
C TYR A 615 -3.06 -2.83 -26.22
N SER A 616 -2.91 -3.61 -25.16
CA SER A 616 -1.60 -3.90 -24.58
C SER A 616 -0.68 -4.62 -25.58
N SER A 617 -1.22 -5.53 -26.40
CA SER A 617 -0.45 -6.23 -27.43
C SER A 617 0.11 -5.26 -28.47
N PHE A 618 -0.69 -4.31 -28.97
CA PHE A 618 -0.21 -3.26 -29.87
C PHE A 618 0.96 -2.48 -29.26
N VAL A 619 0.80 -2.01 -28.02
CA VAL A 619 1.83 -1.20 -27.34
C VAL A 619 3.12 -1.98 -27.15
N GLN A 620 3.05 -3.24 -26.70
CA GLN A 620 4.25 -4.06 -26.50
C GLN A 620 4.94 -4.40 -27.82
N GLY A 621 4.18 -4.73 -28.88
CA GLY A 621 4.72 -4.97 -30.21
C GLY A 621 5.43 -3.74 -30.79
N ALA A 622 4.81 -2.56 -30.72
CA ALA A 622 5.41 -1.31 -31.17
C ALA A 622 6.67 -0.95 -30.37
N LYS A 623 6.62 -1.11 -29.05
CA LYS A 623 7.77 -0.88 -28.17
C LYS A 623 8.93 -1.80 -28.50
N ALA A 624 8.66 -3.09 -28.79
CA ALA A 624 9.68 -4.04 -29.17
C ALA A 624 10.44 -3.58 -30.43
N LEU A 625 9.70 -3.13 -31.46
CA LEU A 625 10.29 -2.66 -32.71
C LEU A 625 11.09 -1.36 -32.53
N LEU A 626 10.55 -0.38 -31.79
CA LEU A 626 11.23 0.88 -31.49
C LEU A 626 12.55 0.67 -30.76
N LEU A 627 12.57 -0.20 -29.75
CA LEU A 627 13.79 -0.54 -29.03
C LEU A 627 14.80 -1.29 -29.91
N GLY A 628 14.31 -2.10 -30.85
CA GLY A 628 15.14 -2.71 -31.88
C GLY A 628 15.88 -1.69 -32.75
N GLU A 629 15.33 -0.49 -32.91
CA GLU A 629 15.96 0.65 -33.59
C GLU A 629 16.62 1.65 -32.62
N SER A 630 16.86 1.25 -31.37
CA SER A 630 17.47 2.08 -30.32
C SER A 630 16.68 3.37 -30.01
N VAL A 631 15.37 3.38 -30.26
CA VAL A 631 14.48 4.48 -29.87
C VAL A 631 14.04 4.27 -28.42
N SER A 632 14.32 5.25 -27.56
CA SER A 632 13.96 5.17 -26.14
C SER A 632 12.45 5.38 -25.93
N CYS A 633 11.79 4.45 -25.26
CA CYS A 633 10.37 4.54 -24.95
C CYS A 633 10.14 4.84 -23.47
N ASN A 634 9.31 5.85 -23.16
CA ASN A 634 8.98 6.22 -21.78
C ASN A 634 7.52 5.88 -21.40
N THR A 635 6.55 6.43 -22.12
CA THR A 635 5.11 6.24 -21.84
C THR A 635 4.46 5.42 -22.96
N GLN A 636 3.30 4.82 -22.73
CA GLN A 636 2.61 4.07 -23.80
C GLN A 636 2.17 5.03 -24.92
N THR A 637 1.66 6.22 -24.58
CA THR A 637 1.37 7.27 -25.57
C THR A 637 2.61 7.71 -26.34
N GLY A 638 3.78 7.74 -25.69
CA GLY A 638 5.07 7.98 -26.34
C GLY A 638 5.40 6.90 -27.36
N VAL A 639 5.30 5.63 -26.96
CA VAL A 639 5.48 4.46 -27.86
C VAL A 639 4.61 4.58 -29.10
N ILE A 640 3.33 4.90 -28.93
CA ILE A 640 2.38 5.02 -30.05
C ILE A 640 2.81 6.15 -31.02
N ASN A 641 3.11 7.34 -30.50
CA ASN A 641 3.53 8.47 -31.33
C ASN A 641 4.90 8.23 -32.00
N ASP A 642 5.83 7.60 -31.29
CA ASP A 642 7.17 7.30 -31.81
C ASP A 642 7.11 6.22 -32.89
N PHE A 643 6.19 5.26 -32.79
CA PHE A 643 5.99 4.26 -33.83
C PHE A 643 5.55 4.90 -35.15
N ASP A 644 4.59 5.83 -35.12
CA ASP A 644 4.20 6.60 -36.30
C ASP A 644 5.39 7.36 -36.91
N LYS A 645 6.18 8.02 -36.06
CA LYS A 645 7.34 8.80 -36.50
C LYS A 645 8.44 7.94 -37.14
N HIS A 646 8.73 6.77 -36.57
CA HIS A 646 9.91 5.98 -36.94
C HIS A 646 9.61 4.84 -37.92
N PHE A 647 8.38 4.31 -37.95
CA PHE A 647 7.98 3.18 -38.80
C PHE A 647 6.95 3.56 -39.87
N VAL A 648 5.98 4.43 -39.56
CA VAL A 648 4.93 4.80 -40.53
C VAL A 648 5.42 5.91 -41.47
N ALA A 649 5.95 7.00 -40.92
CA ALA A 649 6.45 8.13 -41.72
C ALA A 649 7.66 7.76 -42.59
N THR A 650 8.36 6.67 -42.26
CA THR A 650 9.50 6.13 -43.04
C THR A 650 9.07 5.05 -44.05
N GLY A 651 7.78 4.70 -44.10
CA GLY A 651 7.23 3.70 -45.03
C GLY A 651 7.54 2.25 -44.68
N LYS A 652 8.10 1.96 -43.49
CA LYS A 652 8.37 0.59 -43.03
C LYS A 652 7.08 -0.17 -42.70
N PHE A 653 6.07 0.56 -42.23
CA PHE A 653 4.72 0.07 -41.99
C PHE A 653 3.70 1.01 -42.64
N SER A 654 2.57 0.44 -43.07
CA SER A 654 1.47 1.19 -43.67
C SER A 654 0.15 0.81 -43.00
N PHE A 655 -0.67 1.83 -42.73
CA PHE A 655 -2.00 1.74 -42.14
C PHE A 655 -2.94 2.63 -42.94
N GLU A 656 -4.26 2.44 -42.79
CA GLU A 656 -5.26 3.25 -43.50
C GLU A 656 -5.12 4.76 -43.23
N LYS A 657 -4.84 5.11 -41.97
CA LYS A 657 -4.53 6.48 -41.55
C LYS A 657 -3.16 6.58 -40.89
N ASP A 658 -3.03 6.09 -39.66
CA ASP A 658 -1.79 6.00 -38.90
C ASP A 658 -1.93 4.94 -37.79
N PHE A 659 -0.81 4.54 -37.18
CA PHE A 659 -0.79 3.56 -36.09
C PHE A 659 -1.51 4.10 -34.85
N LYS A 660 -1.36 5.40 -34.56
CA LYS A 660 -2.04 6.02 -33.43
C LYS A 660 -3.57 5.92 -33.49
N THR A 661 -4.16 6.22 -34.64
CA THR A 661 -5.62 6.11 -34.85
C THR A 661 -6.04 4.65 -34.70
N LEU A 662 -5.28 3.72 -35.29
CA LEU A 662 -5.54 2.28 -35.14
C LEU A 662 -5.53 1.85 -33.66
N VAL A 663 -4.56 2.30 -32.86
CA VAL A 663 -4.45 1.86 -31.47
C VAL A 663 -5.45 2.58 -30.56
N LEU A 664 -5.63 3.90 -30.73
CA LEU A 664 -6.45 4.73 -29.85
C LEU A 664 -7.95 4.73 -30.16
N GLN A 665 -8.39 4.04 -31.22
CA GLN A 665 -9.82 3.79 -31.47
C GLN A 665 -10.52 3.07 -30.30
N ILE A 666 -9.78 2.46 -29.37
CA ILE A 666 -10.30 1.94 -28.09
C ILE A 666 -11.08 3.01 -27.30
N ASN A 667 -10.73 4.30 -27.41
CA ASN A 667 -11.47 5.40 -26.76
C ASN A 667 -12.64 5.91 -27.60
N GLU A 668 -12.73 5.47 -28.85
CA GLU A 668 -13.74 5.93 -29.80
C GLU A 668 -14.90 4.94 -29.90
N HIS A 669 -14.83 3.79 -29.24
CA HIS A 669 -15.82 2.73 -29.29
C HIS A 669 -16.23 2.25 -27.91
N GLU A 670 -17.50 1.90 -27.77
CA GLU A 670 -17.96 1.12 -26.62
C GLU A 670 -17.42 -0.33 -26.75
N PRO A 671 -17.14 -1.03 -25.63
CA PRO A 671 -16.54 -2.36 -25.65
C PRO A 671 -17.55 -3.45 -26.02
N SER A 672 -18.03 -3.41 -27.26
CA SER A 672 -18.92 -4.39 -27.87
C SER A 672 -18.16 -5.60 -28.41
N GLU A 673 -18.86 -6.73 -28.57
CA GLU A 673 -18.30 -7.93 -29.20
C GLU A 673 -17.77 -7.64 -30.61
N THR A 674 -18.54 -6.91 -31.42
CA THR A 674 -18.16 -6.57 -32.81
C THR A 674 -16.83 -5.82 -32.83
N PHE A 675 -16.72 -4.77 -32.01
CA PHE A 675 -15.48 -4.01 -31.91
C PHE A 675 -14.33 -4.86 -31.39
N ALA A 676 -14.56 -5.69 -30.37
CA ALA A 676 -13.55 -6.56 -29.78
C ALA A 676 -12.92 -7.51 -30.81
N ARG A 677 -13.74 -8.17 -31.63
CA ARG A 677 -13.28 -9.11 -32.67
C ARG A 677 -12.52 -8.39 -33.77
N GLN A 678 -13.05 -7.27 -34.27
CA GLN A 678 -12.37 -6.46 -35.30
C GLN A 678 -11.02 -5.94 -34.79
N TYR A 679 -10.99 -5.41 -33.58
CA TYR A 679 -9.77 -4.85 -32.97
C TYR A 679 -8.71 -5.93 -32.72
N PHE A 680 -9.13 -7.15 -32.35
CA PHE A 680 -8.24 -8.29 -32.20
C PHE A 680 -7.59 -8.71 -33.52
N GLU A 681 -8.36 -8.81 -34.61
CA GLU A 681 -7.83 -9.16 -35.92
C GLU A 681 -6.76 -8.15 -36.39
N GLN A 682 -7.02 -6.85 -36.17
CA GLN A 682 -6.06 -5.79 -36.45
C GLN A 682 -4.76 -5.94 -35.64
N ALA A 683 -4.86 -6.31 -34.36
CA ALA A 683 -3.70 -6.53 -33.51
C ALA A 683 -2.92 -7.80 -33.88
N ALA A 684 -3.62 -8.88 -34.23
CA ALA A 684 -3.00 -10.12 -34.69
C ALA A 684 -2.24 -9.91 -36.01
N ASP A 685 -2.81 -9.17 -36.95
CA ASP A 685 -2.13 -8.77 -38.20
C ASP A 685 -0.90 -7.91 -37.91
N PHE A 686 -1.03 -6.88 -37.06
CA PHE A 686 0.12 -6.06 -36.65
C PHE A 686 1.21 -6.90 -35.97
N TYR A 687 0.84 -7.81 -35.08
CA TYR A 687 1.77 -8.70 -34.38
C TYR A 687 2.55 -9.59 -35.36
N GLY A 688 1.85 -10.22 -36.31
CA GLY A 688 2.47 -11.04 -37.35
C GLY A 688 3.47 -10.24 -38.19
N LYS A 689 3.10 -9.01 -38.59
CA LYS A 689 4.00 -8.10 -39.31
C LYS A 689 5.22 -7.69 -38.47
N ALA A 690 5.02 -7.43 -37.17
CA ALA A 690 6.11 -7.08 -36.25
C ALA A 690 7.11 -8.23 -36.07
N GLN A 691 6.63 -9.47 -35.93
CA GLN A 691 7.48 -10.66 -35.89
C GLN A 691 8.29 -10.82 -37.20
N ALA A 692 7.63 -10.72 -38.35
CA ALA A 692 8.28 -10.84 -39.65
C ALA A 692 9.37 -9.77 -39.85
N PHE A 693 9.08 -8.52 -39.48
CA PHE A 693 10.06 -7.43 -39.53
C PHE A 693 11.28 -7.70 -38.65
N ARG A 694 11.08 -8.23 -37.43
CA ARG A 694 12.18 -8.58 -36.52
C ARG A 694 13.04 -9.69 -37.09
N GLN A 695 12.44 -10.73 -37.67
CA GLN A 695 13.18 -11.84 -38.30
C GLN A 695 14.02 -11.34 -39.48
N GLN A 696 13.46 -10.50 -40.36
CA GLN A 696 14.20 -9.90 -41.47
C GLN A 696 15.34 -9.01 -40.98
N SER A 697 15.11 -8.17 -39.97
CA SER A 697 16.14 -7.29 -39.42
C SER A 697 17.29 -8.06 -38.75
N ALA A 698 16.99 -9.19 -38.09
CA ALA A 698 18.01 -10.07 -37.51
C ALA A 698 18.86 -10.77 -38.59
N LEU A 699 18.26 -11.13 -39.73
CA LEU A 699 18.97 -11.72 -40.87
C LEU A 699 19.89 -10.74 -41.60
N VAL A 700 19.63 -9.43 -41.53
CA VAL A 700 20.47 -8.38 -42.14
C VAL A 700 21.63 -7.96 -41.23
N GLN A 701 21.54 -8.24 -39.93
CA GLN A 701 22.58 -7.93 -38.93
C GLN A 701 23.54 -9.10 -38.64
N ALA A 702 23.17 -10.33 -39.05
CA ALA A 702 24.03 -11.52 -39.03
C ALA A 702 24.82 -11.64 -40.32
#